data_AF-A0AA39WNM4-F1
#
_entry.id   AF-A0AA39WNM4-F1
#
_cell.length_a   1.000
_cell.length_b   1.000
_cell.length_c   1.000
_cell.angle_alpha   90.00
_cell.angle_beta   90.00
_cell.angle_gamma   90.00
#
_symmetry.space_group_name_H-M   'P 1'
#
loop_
_entity.id
_entity.type
_entity.pdbx_description
1 polymer ?
#
loop_
_entity_poly.entity_id
_entity_poly.type
_entity_poly.pdbx_seq_one_letter_code
_entity_poly.pdbx_strand_id
1 'polypeptide(L)'
;MPLPILDARVLDGGTEKERKAFGETLLANLAENGAVKLVNTSIPDDEISSAFKSCKEFFHLPPELKAQIANDPAQAQQRGWSVAGEEKTWFLESIKNGGPAPKFGDSRESIDIGSIRDKQFPNKWLPQTVLPEHQSIMESLFEKCSSLSDRLLEMLAVTAGLPANAFTERCTHEASTLRSNNYAALDVRLLDAGEIGRAWPHKDFGIISLVFPGVVGGLEYEVREAEAGIFEPVGFTSESDIVLLVSETMQRWTNDHLRACLHRVQKPSPREVEGDIAPERTSMVFFCKADRSAQVGPMQHFVADKEPLYENMTALEYQDRRNKAHYPAETMGYIDSLAITYGNAPSLLVGSLLLFVFITRIVRDPLRHVPGPLICRFTSLWLHYHAWAGTQCSAIQKLHEELGPIVRIGPNDVHISDGEALWPIYMEKGGFIKSDYYSTFDIDGHATIFTTLSLEKRSSRLKSIQPMFSATSCMAAKGIIERCATRMVERMAEGMQTHKPVDILNLARSYAIDAVSSYILRAPYNGLEEQGEMSASPFVDYFVSMSRFFHLSQSKMHLIERVMDVIAPDAKTTKSTEIVDSYLKRTIEEKVTLLEDNKGDDSYPSRLLALGVPKEKVIAECKDAVFAGTDSTGNNLATIIWYLVAQPDKYAQLAAELHANAISPAPKDIQSLPYLTGVIKEALRLSMAISTRLPRVVPAGGFQHGNTYLPEATVVGLSAYQLHLNPAVYPNPHAFLPERWVNSSDDRMHRDFMPFGKGARACIARNLAMLELYVATAAVVQSKVLEFEGGLKTVADSIESLEWFNARVKGGVIEIVWPAA
;
A
#
# COMPACT_ATOMS: atom_id res chain seq x y z
N MET A 1 42.14 -20.43 4.57
CA MET A 1 43.28 -19.76 3.90
C MET A 1 42.76 -18.95 2.71
N PRO A 2 43.37 -17.79 2.36
CA PRO A 2 42.93 -17.01 1.21
C PRO A 2 42.97 -17.86 -0.07
N LEU A 3 42.01 -17.61 -0.97
CA LEU A 3 41.89 -18.33 -2.23
C LEU A 3 43.19 -18.25 -3.04
N PRO A 4 43.72 -19.39 -3.52
CA PRO A 4 44.93 -19.44 -4.33
C PRO A 4 44.83 -18.55 -5.58
N ILE A 5 45.92 -17.83 -5.88
CA ILE A 5 46.00 -16.91 -7.01
C ILE A 5 46.87 -17.55 -8.10
N LEU A 6 46.34 -17.68 -9.31
CA LEU A 6 47.07 -18.09 -10.50
C LEU A 6 47.15 -16.98 -11.54
N ASP A 7 48.29 -16.91 -12.20
CA ASP A 7 48.55 -15.99 -13.29
C ASP A 7 48.12 -16.59 -14.63
N ALA A 8 47.05 -16.06 -15.21
CA ALA A 8 46.42 -16.59 -16.42
C ALA A 8 47.17 -16.21 -17.71
N ARG A 9 48.23 -15.39 -17.67
CA ARG A 9 49.05 -15.06 -18.87
C ARG A 9 49.65 -16.30 -19.53
N VAL A 10 49.86 -17.35 -18.73
CA VAL A 10 50.39 -18.63 -19.18
C VAL A 10 49.48 -19.29 -20.23
N LEU A 11 48.17 -19.01 -20.21
CA LEU A 11 47.21 -19.55 -21.19
C LEU A 11 47.53 -19.09 -22.62
N ASP A 12 47.91 -17.82 -22.79
CA ASP A 12 48.07 -17.19 -24.11
C ASP A 12 49.54 -17.02 -24.52
N GLY A 13 50.48 -17.03 -23.57
CA GLY A 13 51.91 -16.76 -23.81
C GLY A 13 52.91 -17.71 -23.15
N GLY A 14 52.46 -18.72 -22.40
CA GLY A 14 53.34 -19.63 -21.67
C GLY A 14 54.00 -20.72 -22.53
N THR A 15 55.11 -21.29 -22.05
CA THR A 15 55.68 -22.52 -22.59
C THR A 15 54.79 -23.73 -22.27
N GLU A 16 54.99 -24.85 -22.96
CA GLU A 16 54.24 -26.09 -22.71
C GLU A 16 54.39 -26.58 -21.26
N LYS A 17 55.59 -26.45 -20.69
CA LYS A 17 55.87 -26.81 -19.29
C LYS A 17 55.13 -25.92 -18.30
N GLU A 18 55.07 -24.61 -18.56
CA GLU A 18 54.34 -23.65 -17.72
C GLU A 18 52.83 -23.89 -17.82
N ARG A 19 52.29 -24.13 -19.03
CA ARG A 19 50.88 -24.47 -19.23
C ARG A 19 50.50 -25.75 -18.50
N LYS A 20 51.33 -26.79 -18.56
CA LYS A 20 51.11 -28.04 -17.84
C LYS A 20 51.09 -27.83 -16.32
N ALA A 21 52.08 -27.13 -15.78
CA ALA A 21 52.15 -26.82 -14.34
C ALA A 21 50.96 -25.95 -13.87
N PHE A 22 50.55 -24.98 -14.69
CA PHE A 22 49.35 -24.20 -14.46
C PHE A 22 48.10 -25.08 -14.45
N GLY A 23 47.94 -25.97 -15.44
CA GLY A 23 46.81 -26.90 -15.52
C GLY A 23 46.72 -27.83 -14.30
N GLU A 24 47.84 -28.44 -13.89
CA GLU A 24 47.91 -29.31 -12.70
C GLU A 24 47.54 -28.54 -11.42
N THR A 25 48.07 -27.33 -11.26
CA THR A 25 47.76 -26.46 -10.11
C THR A 25 46.30 -26.03 -10.13
N LEU A 26 45.79 -25.64 -11.29
CA LEU A 26 44.39 -25.24 -11.48
C LEU A 26 43.45 -26.40 -11.10
N LEU A 27 43.68 -27.59 -11.64
CA LEU A 27 42.86 -28.77 -11.37
C LEU A 27 42.88 -29.14 -9.88
N ALA A 28 44.07 -29.14 -9.25
CA ALA A 28 44.21 -29.42 -7.83
C ALA A 28 43.41 -28.43 -6.97
N ASN A 29 43.52 -27.13 -7.24
CA ASN A 29 42.82 -26.10 -6.47
C ASN A 29 41.29 -26.14 -6.68
N LEU A 30 40.82 -26.45 -7.90
CA LEU A 30 39.39 -26.63 -8.14
C LEU A 30 38.84 -27.91 -7.47
N ALA A 31 39.63 -28.98 -7.40
CA ALA A 31 39.26 -30.19 -6.67
C ALA A 31 39.20 -29.95 -5.15
N GLU A 32 40.18 -29.23 -4.61
CA GLU A 32 40.29 -28.92 -3.18
C GLU A 32 39.25 -27.87 -2.74
N ASN A 33 39.20 -26.72 -3.41
CA ASN A 33 38.42 -25.55 -2.97
C ASN A 33 37.13 -25.34 -3.77
N GLY A 34 37.04 -25.88 -4.99
CA GLY A 34 35.95 -25.57 -5.93
C GLY A 34 36.07 -24.22 -6.60
N ALA A 35 37.06 -23.43 -6.20
CA ALA A 35 37.25 -22.06 -6.63
C ALA A 35 38.74 -21.74 -6.73
N VAL A 36 39.07 -20.79 -7.60
CA VAL A 36 40.42 -20.24 -7.68
C VAL A 36 40.41 -18.80 -8.18
N LYS A 37 41.37 -17.98 -7.80
CA LYS A 37 41.50 -16.62 -8.30
C LYS A 37 42.47 -16.57 -9.47
N LEU A 38 42.04 -15.93 -10.55
CA LEU A 38 42.83 -15.68 -11.75
C LEU A 38 43.15 -14.19 -11.84
N VAL A 39 44.41 -13.89 -12.14
CA VAL A 39 44.89 -12.53 -12.43
C VAL A 39 45.58 -12.51 -13.79
N ASN A 40 45.71 -11.33 -14.38
CA ASN A 40 46.35 -11.12 -15.68
C ASN A 40 45.76 -12.01 -16.80
N THR A 41 44.43 -11.98 -16.95
CA THR A 41 43.72 -12.78 -17.96
C THR A 41 43.82 -12.15 -19.36
N SER A 42 43.30 -12.83 -20.39
CA SER A 42 43.21 -12.28 -21.75
C SER A 42 42.17 -11.18 -21.91
N ILE A 43 41.36 -10.90 -20.88
CA ILE A 43 40.37 -9.83 -20.89
C ILE A 43 41.08 -8.54 -20.41
N PRO A 44 41.12 -7.47 -21.22
CA PRO A 44 41.78 -6.23 -20.84
C PRO A 44 41.13 -5.55 -19.63
N ASP A 45 41.97 -4.99 -18.74
CA ASP A 45 41.53 -4.33 -17.51
C ASP A 45 40.57 -3.15 -17.78
N ASP A 46 40.85 -2.38 -18.84
CA ASP A 46 40.05 -1.22 -19.24
C ASP A 46 38.65 -1.63 -19.73
N GLU A 47 38.51 -2.80 -20.34
CA GLU A 47 37.21 -3.33 -20.73
C GLU A 47 36.39 -3.82 -19.53
N ILE A 48 37.05 -4.45 -18.54
CA ILE A 48 36.39 -4.87 -17.29
C ILE A 48 35.89 -3.64 -16.52
N SER A 49 36.73 -2.61 -16.36
CA SER A 49 36.33 -1.36 -15.71
C SER A 49 35.23 -0.62 -16.50
N SER A 50 35.28 -0.62 -17.83
CA SER A 50 34.22 -0.03 -18.67
C SER A 50 32.88 -0.75 -18.49
N ALA A 51 32.89 -2.08 -18.40
CA ALA A 51 31.70 -2.87 -18.13
C ALA A 51 31.13 -2.62 -16.73
N PHE A 52 31.98 -2.55 -15.69
CA PHE A 52 31.55 -2.17 -14.34
C PHE A 52 30.89 -0.79 -14.31
N LYS A 53 31.51 0.20 -14.95
CA LYS A 53 30.96 1.56 -15.07
C LYS A 53 29.59 1.54 -15.75
N SER A 54 29.49 0.90 -16.91
CA SER A 54 28.24 0.82 -17.67
C SER A 54 27.13 0.10 -16.90
N CYS A 55 27.45 -0.96 -16.16
CA CYS A 55 26.49 -1.64 -15.28
C CYS A 55 26.01 -0.73 -14.15
N LYS A 56 26.92 0.02 -13.52
CA LYS A 56 26.56 0.96 -12.46
C LYS A 56 25.63 2.05 -12.98
N GLU A 57 25.89 2.59 -14.17
CA GLU A 57 25.00 3.54 -14.83
C GLU A 57 23.61 2.95 -15.10
N PHE A 58 23.55 1.70 -15.57
CA PHE A 58 22.27 0.98 -15.73
C PHE A 58 21.47 0.89 -14.43
N PHE A 59 22.09 0.46 -13.32
CA PHE A 59 21.37 0.24 -12.07
C PHE A 59 20.85 1.53 -11.41
N HIS A 60 21.50 2.67 -11.69
CA HIS A 60 21.04 3.99 -11.25
C HIS A 60 19.90 4.58 -12.10
N LEU A 61 19.48 3.91 -13.18
CA LEU A 61 18.31 4.35 -13.94
C LEU A 61 17.01 4.18 -13.13
N PRO A 62 15.99 5.04 -13.36
CA PRO A 62 14.66 4.88 -12.78
C PRO A 62 14.09 3.47 -12.99
N PRO A 63 13.39 2.88 -11.98
CA PRO A 63 12.82 1.54 -12.07
C PRO A 63 11.90 1.33 -13.28
N GLU A 64 11.18 2.38 -13.70
CA GLU A 64 10.25 2.33 -14.83
C GLU A 64 10.98 2.13 -16.17
N LEU A 65 12.21 2.65 -16.29
CA LEU A 65 13.04 2.42 -17.47
C LEU A 65 13.60 0.99 -17.45
N LYS A 66 14.14 0.54 -16.31
CA LYS A 66 14.66 -0.84 -16.16
C LYS A 66 13.58 -1.90 -16.42
N ALA A 67 12.34 -1.64 -15.99
CA ALA A 67 11.19 -2.53 -16.17
C ALA A 67 10.83 -2.81 -17.65
N GLN A 68 11.24 -1.95 -18.60
CA GLN A 68 10.97 -2.18 -20.04
C GLN A 68 11.67 -3.41 -20.59
N ILE A 69 12.76 -3.84 -19.95
CA ILE A 69 13.52 -5.03 -20.31
C ILE A 69 13.43 -6.09 -19.22
N ALA A 70 12.36 -6.10 -18.41
CA ALA A 70 12.22 -7.06 -17.33
C ALA A 70 12.30 -8.51 -17.82
N ASN A 71 12.89 -9.35 -16.98
CA ASN A 71 12.89 -10.80 -17.13
C ASN A 71 11.48 -11.38 -17.04
N ASP A 72 11.28 -12.56 -17.63
CA ASP A 72 10.05 -13.33 -17.45
C ASP A 72 10.38 -14.48 -16.49
N PRO A 73 9.85 -14.50 -15.26
CA PRO A 73 10.10 -15.55 -14.29
C PRO A 73 9.72 -16.96 -14.77
N ALA A 74 8.84 -17.08 -15.78
CA ALA A 74 8.46 -18.35 -16.38
C ALA A 74 9.42 -18.84 -17.48
N GLN A 75 10.34 -17.99 -17.94
CA GLN A 75 11.27 -18.31 -19.02
C GLN A 75 12.50 -19.08 -18.51
N ALA A 76 12.87 -20.16 -19.21
CA ALA A 76 14.05 -20.98 -18.90
C ALA A 76 15.37 -20.19 -18.94
N GLN A 77 15.46 -19.19 -19.81
CA GLN A 77 16.64 -18.38 -20.02
C GLN A 77 16.31 -16.92 -19.78
N GLN A 78 16.97 -16.31 -18.80
CA GLN A 78 16.85 -14.89 -18.50
C GLN A 78 17.75 -14.04 -19.42
N ARG A 79 17.22 -12.89 -19.87
CA ARG A 79 17.78 -12.03 -20.93
C ARG A 79 17.44 -10.54 -20.73
N GLY A 80 17.28 -10.13 -19.48
CA GLY A 80 16.77 -8.82 -19.08
C GLY A 80 16.99 -8.53 -17.61
N TRP A 81 16.25 -7.56 -17.07
CA TRP A 81 16.40 -7.07 -15.70
C TRP A 81 15.49 -7.82 -14.71
N SER A 82 16.04 -8.17 -13.55
CA SER A 82 15.31 -8.69 -12.40
C SER A 82 15.43 -7.74 -11.21
N VAL A 83 14.27 -7.40 -10.63
CA VAL A 83 14.18 -6.50 -9.48
C VAL A 83 14.74 -7.15 -8.21
N ALA A 84 15.19 -6.34 -7.26
CA ALA A 84 15.69 -6.82 -5.98
C ALA A 84 14.69 -7.77 -5.30
N GLY A 85 15.18 -8.95 -4.89
CA GLY A 85 14.39 -9.98 -4.22
C GLY A 85 13.59 -10.91 -5.13
N GLU A 86 13.58 -10.68 -6.45
CA GLU A 86 12.87 -11.53 -7.41
C GLU A 86 13.51 -12.92 -7.54
N GLU A 87 14.85 -12.98 -7.56
CA GLU A 87 15.57 -14.25 -7.52
C GLU A 87 15.90 -14.64 -6.08
N LYS A 88 15.39 -15.80 -5.64
CA LYS A 88 15.49 -16.25 -4.25
C LYS A 88 16.67 -17.20 -4.08
N THR A 89 17.90 -16.67 -4.02
CA THR A 89 19.10 -17.50 -3.80
C THR A 89 19.05 -18.24 -2.46
N TRP A 90 18.37 -17.66 -1.47
CA TRP A 90 18.10 -18.28 -0.17
C TRP A 90 17.32 -19.60 -0.24
N PHE A 91 16.50 -19.80 -1.28
CA PHE A 91 15.60 -20.95 -1.36
C PHE A 91 16.33 -22.28 -1.64
N LEU A 92 17.50 -22.23 -2.28
CA LEU A 92 18.21 -23.43 -2.74
C LEU A 92 18.81 -24.29 -1.61
N GLU A 93 19.56 -23.65 -0.71
CA GLU A 93 20.33 -24.35 0.33
C GLU A 93 19.76 -24.13 1.74
N SER A 94 18.96 -23.08 1.97
CA SER A 94 18.33 -22.83 3.29
C SER A 94 17.24 -23.87 3.63
N ILE A 95 16.36 -24.22 2.67
CA ILE A 95 15.31 -25.23 2.90
C ILE A 95 15.89 -26.64 3.10
N LYS A 96 16.94 -27.01 2.35
CA LYS A 96 17.64 -28.29 2.54
C LYS A 96 18.18 -28.46 3.97
N ASN A 97 18.55 -27.34 4.61
CA ASN A 97 19.08 -27.30 5.96
C ASN A 97 18.03 -26.90 7.02
N GLY A 98 16.75 -26.78 6.66
CA GLY A 98 15.66 -26.46 7.60
C GLY A 98 15.65 -25.04 8.15
N GLY A 99 16.32 -24.08 7.47
CA GLY A 99 16.39 -22.68 7.90
C GLY A 99 15.12 -21.88 7.62
N PRO A 100 14.76 -20.87 8.45
CA PRO A 100 13.63 -20.00 8.20
C PRO A 100 13.86 -19.10 6.97
N ALA A 101 12.77 -18.70 6.30
CA ALA A 101 12.85 -17.72 5.21
C ALA A 101 13.26 -16.34 5.76
N PRO A 102 14.20 -15.63 5.12
CA PRO A 102 14.57 -14.28 5.52
C PRO A 102 13.40 -13.32 5.31
N LYS A 103 13.25 -12.37 6.23
CA LYS A 103 12.13 -11.41 6.27
C LYS A 103 12.04 -10.52 5.02
N PHE A 104 13.19 -10.15 4.45
CA PHE A 104 13.30 -9.24 3.31
C PHE A 104 13.99 -9.86 2.07
N GLY A 105 14.35 -11.15 2.11
CA GLY A 105 14.92 -11.84 0.95
C GLY A 105 16.35 -11.41 0.58
N ASP A 106 16.64 -11.42 -0.73
CA ASP A 106 17.90 -10.95 -1.32
C ASP A 106 17.78 -9.47 -1.72
N SER A 107 18.73 -8.64 -1.29
CA SER A 107 18.83 -7.21 -1.64
C SER A 107 19.35 -6.95 -3.07
N ARG A 108 19.53 -8.00 -3.86
CA ARG A 108 20.23 -7.98 -5.14
C ARG A 108 19.28 -7.82 -6.31
N GLU A 109 19.46 -6.78 -7.11
CA GLU A 109 18.92 -6.70 -8.47
C GLU A 109 19.95 -7.16 -9.50
N SER A 110 19.50 -7.60 -10.68
CA SER A 110 20.40 -8.12 -11.73
C SER A 110 19.93 -7.79 -13.14
N ILE A 111 20.87 -7.84 -14.10
CA ILE A 111 20.56 -7.85 -15.54
C ILE A 111 21.33 -8.99 -16.21
N ASP A 112 20.62 -9.78 -17.01
CA ASP A 112 21.12 -10.96 -17.70
C ASP A 112 21.20 -10.74 -19.21
N ILE A 113 22.32 -11.12 -19.82
CA ILE A 113 22.48 -11.15 -21.28
C ILE A 113 23.13 -12.46 -21.73
N GLY A 114 22.93 -12.82 -22.99
CA GLY A 114 23.50 -13.99 -23.65
C GLY A 114 24.24 -13.66 -24.93
N SER A 115 24.66 -14.72 -25.65
CA SER A 115 25.33 -14.55 -26.94
C SER A 115 24.41 -13.92 -27.97
N ILE A 116 24.96 -13.05 -28.81
CA ILE A 116 24.27 -12.49 -30.00
C ILE A 116 23.84 -13.58 -31.01
N ARG A 117 24.45 -14.77 -30.90
CA ARG A 117 24.14 -15.95 -31.71
C ARG A 117 22.85 -16.65 -31.29
N ASP A 118 22.43 -16.49 -30.03
CA ASP A 118 21.22 -17.11 -29.49
C ASP A 118 19.96 -16.47 -30.08
N LYS A 119 19.39 -17.12 -31.10
CA LYS A 119 18.13 -16.68 -31.72
C LYS A 119 16.90 -17.18 -31.00
N GLN A 120 17.05 -18.16 -30.11
CA GLN A 120 15.94 -18.75 -29.36
C GLN A 120 15.55 -17.86 -28.17
N PHE A 121 16.54 -17.24 -27.52
CA PHE A 121 16.34 -16.35 -26.37
C PHE A 121 17.11 -15.04 -26.59
N PRO A 122 16.56 -14.08 -27.36
CA PRO A 122 17.24 -12.85 -27.69
C PRO A 122 17.44 -11.95 -26.47
N ASN A 123 18.55 -11.20 -26.45
CA ASN A 123 18.82 -10.17 -25.44
C ASN A 123 17.78 -9.05 -25.49
N LYS A 124 17.37 -8.53 -24.32
CA LYS A 124 16.54 -7.34 -24.19
C LYS A 124 17.44 -6.15 -23.85
N TRP A 125 17.42 -5.12 -24.70
CA TRP A 125 18.25 -3.93 -24.54
C TRP A 125 17.38 -2.67 -24.43
N LEU A 126 17.80 -1.74 -23.57
CA LEU A 126 17.25 -0.39 -23.58
C LEU A 126 17.69 0.35 -24.86
N PRO A 127 16.92 1.36 -25.32
CA PRO A 127 17.33 2.18 -26.45
C PRO A 127 18.70 2.83 -26.20
N GLN A 128 19.53 2.94 -27.24
CA GLN A 128 20.85 3.59 -27.15
C GLN A 128 20.77 5.07 -26.70
N THR A 129 19.60 5.70 -26.85
CA THR A 129 19.34 7.06 -26.34
C THR A 129 19.25 7.13 -24.81
N VAL A 130 18.97 6.00 -24.15
CA VAL A 130 18.82 5.89 -22.69
C VAL A 130 20.15 5.52 -22.04
N LEU A 131 20.84 4.52 -22.61
CA LEU A 131 22.14 4.08 -22.11
C LEU A 131 23.09 3.80 -23.29
N PRO A 132 23.84 4.81 -23.75
CA PRO A 132 24.77 4.69 -24.87
C PRO A 132 25.84 3.62 -24.61
N GLU A 133 26.26 2.91 -25.66
CA GLU A 133 27.39 1.96 -25.67
C GLU A 133 27.25 0.72 -24.75
N HIS A 134 26.26 0.66 -23.86
CA HIS A 134 26.04 -0.45 -22.93
C HIS A 134 25.93 -1.79 -23.65
N GLN A 135 25.12 -1.86 -24.71
CA GLN A 135 24.97 -3.07 -25.50
C GLN A 135 26.32 -3.56 -26.04
N SER A 136 27.08 -2.69 -26.71
CA SER A 136 28.36 -3.08 -27.32
C SER A 136 29.43 -3.47 -26.31
N ILE A 137 29.49 -2.78 -25.16
CA ILE A 137 30.44 -3.08 -24.08
C ILE A 137 30.16 -4.48 -23.52
N MET A 138 28.89 -4.74 -23.20
CA MET A 138 28.50 -5.99 -22.56
C MET A 138 28.56 -7.19 -23.52
N GLU A 139 28.22 -7.00 -24.80
CA GLU A 139 28.40 -8.03 -25.85
C GLU A 139 29.90 -8.33 -26.09
N SER A 140 30.77 -7.32 -26.09
CA SER A 140 32.23 -7.51 -26.17
C SER A 140 32.76 -8.33 -25.00
N LEU A 141 32.35 -7.99 -23.77
CA LEU A 141 32.77 -8.71 -22.57
C LEU A 141 32.27 -10.17 -22.59
N PHE A 142 31.04 -10.42 -23.05
CA PHE A 142 30.50 -11.78 -23.19
C PHE A 142 31.39 -12.67 -24.06
N GLU A 143 31.76 -12.21 -25.26
CA GLU A 143 32.57 -13.02 -26.19
C GLU A 143 33.99 -13.26 -25.66
N LYS A 144 34.57 -12.29 -24.95
CA LYS A 144 35.87 -12.46 -24.28
C LYS A 144 35.80 -13.49 -23.15
N CYS A 145 34.75 -13.45 -22.34
CA CYS A 145 34.49 -14.46 -21.31
C CYS A 145 34.32 -15.86 -21.92
N SER A 146 33.56 -16.00 -23.00
CA SER A 146 33.42 -17.27 -23.73
C SER A 146 34.77 -17.81 -24.17
N SER A 147 35.61 -16.97 -24.79
CA SER A 147 36.94 -17.36 -25.26
C SER A 147 37.89 -17.78 -24.12
N LEU A 148 37.84 -17.08 -22.98
CA LEU A 148 38.62 -17.45 -21.79
C LEU A 148 38.11 -18.76 -21.19
N SER A 149 36.80 -18.97 -21.12
CA SER A 149 36.20 -20.22 -20.65
C SER A 149 36.61 -21.41 -21.51
N ASP A 150 36.65 -21.28 -22.85
CA ASP A 150 37.08 -22.36 -23.73
C ASP A 150 38.52 -22.80 -23.44
N ARG A 151 39.46 -21.85 -23.32
CA ARG A 151 40.86 -22.13 -22.98
C ARG A 151 40.99 -22.84 -21.62
N LEU A 152 40.24 -22.41 -20.63
CA LEU A 152 40.24 -23.01 -19.30
C LEU A 152 39.66 -24.43 -19.33
N LEU A 153 38.57 -24.65 -20.07
CA LEU A 153 37.93 -25.96 -20.21
C LEU A 153 38.83 -26.95 -20.98
N GLU A 154 39.49 -26.51 -22.05
CA GLU A 154 40.45 -27.35 -22.78
C GLU A 154 41.63 -27.75 -21.90
N MET A 155 42.17 -26.80 -21.12
CA MET A 155 43.25 -27.06 -20.17
C MET A 155 42.81 -28.08 -19.10
N LEU A 156 41.61 -27.91 -18.54
CA LEU A 156 41.07 -28.84 -17.55
C LEU A 156 40.85 -30.23 -18.13
N ALA A 157 40.34 -30.33 -19.36
CA ALA A 157 40.15 -31.60 -20.04
C ALA A 157 41.49 -32.35 -20.24
N VAL A 158 42.49 -31.67 -20.82
CA VAL A 158 43.81 -32.27 -21.04
C VAL A 158 44.46 -32.69 -19.73
N THR A 159 44.40 -31.84 -18.70
CA THR A 159 44.99 -32.14 -17.37
C THR A 159 44.27 -33.31 -16.69
N ALA A 160 42.96 -33.44 -16.88
CA ALA A 160 42.17 -34.56 -16.37
C ALA A 160 42.33 -35.85 -17.20
N GLY A 161 43.15 -35.86 -18.26
CA GLY A 161 43.37 -37.02 -19.11
C GLY A 161 42.27 -37.27 -20.15
N LEU A 162 41.48 -36.24 -20.48
CA LEU A 162 40.46 -36.25 -21.52
C LEU A 162 40.99 -35.61 -22.82
N PRO A 163 40.33 -35.87 -23.98
CA PRO A 163 40.53 -35.07 -25.19
C PRO A 163 40.32 -33.58 -24.91
N ALA A 164 41.12 -32.70 -25.52
CA ALA A 164 41.05 -31.25 -25.25
C ALA A 164 39.64 -30.66 -25.43
N ASN A 165 38.90 -31.12 -26.43
CA ASN A 165 37.55 -30.62 -26.73
C ASN A 165 36.45 -31.28 -25.88
N ALA A 166 36.77 -32.14 -24.90
CA ALA A 166 35.79 -32.94 -24.18
C ALA A 166 34.75 -32.12 -23.41
N PHE A 167 35.05 -30.88 -23.03
CA PHE A 167 34.05 -29.98 -22.43
C PHE A 167 33.51 -28.96 -23.45
N THR A 168 34.37 -28.41 -24.31
CA THR A 168 33.99 -27.36 -25.27
C THR A 168 33.07 -27.85 -26.39
N GLU A 169 33.13 -29.13 -26.77
CA GLU A 169 32.18 -29.71 -27.75
C GLU A 169 30.73 -29.76 -27.24
N ARG A 170 30.53 -29.57 -25.92
CA ARG A 170 29.23 -29.53 -25.25
C ARG A 170 28.83 -28.11 -24.85
N CYS A 171 29.56 -27.09 -25.32
CA CYS A 171 29.37 -25.69 -24.96
C CYS A 171 29.62 -24.76 -26.17
N THR A 172 28.56 -24.46 -26.94
CA THR A 172 28.58 -23.47 -28.02
C THR A 172 28.42 -22.01 -27.56
N HIS A 173 28.24 -21.81 -26.25
CA HIS A 173 27.95 -20.53 -25.58
C HIS A 173 26.59 -19.89 -25.89
N GLU A 174 25.74 -20.46 -26.73
CA GLU A 174 24.38 -19.92 -26.94
C GLU A 174 23.54 -19.96 -25.65
N ALA A 175 23.73 -21.00 -24.84
CA ALA A 175 23.06 -21.13 -23.55
C ALA A 175 23.68 -20.25 -22.46
N SER A 176 24.95 -19.83 -22.59
CA SER A 176 25.69 -19.07 -21.57
C SER A 176 25.04 -17.72 -21.26
N THR A 177 25.34 -17.19 -20.07
CA THR A 177 24.78 -15.91 -19.59
C THR A 177 25.88 -15.08 -18.94
N LEU A 178 25.95 -13.79 -19.28
CA LEU A 178 26.66 -12.79 -18.49
C LEU A 178 25.63 -12.02 -17.65
N ARG A 179 25.81 -12.05 -16.34
CA ARG A 179 24.94 -11.39 -15.37
C ARG A 179 25.68 -10.29 -14.66
N SER A 180 25.10 -9.10 -14.62
CA SER A 180 25.55 -8.03 -13.75
C SER A 180 24.61 -7.95 -12.55
N ASN A 181 25.16 -7.73 -11.36
CA ASN A 181 24.43 -7.68 -10.10
C ASN A 181 24.71 -6.38 -9.38
N ASN A 182 23.69 -5.79 -8.78
CA ASN A 182 23.83 -4.66 -7.86
C ASN A 182 23.24 -4.99 -6.49
N TYR A 183 23.99 -4.65 -5.46
CA TYR A 183 23.60 -4.77 -4.06
C TYR A 183 23.58 -3.36 -3.49
N ALA A 184 22.41 -2.85 -3.15
CA ALA A 184 22.27 -1.50 -2.61
C ALA A 184 23.04 -1.33 -1.29
N ALA A 185 23.27 -0.07 -0.91
CA ALA A 185 23.76 0.25 0.42
C ALA A 185 22.73 -0.20 1.48
N LEU A 186 23.19 -0.88 2.53
CA LEU A 186 22.30 -1.53 3.51
C LEU A 186 22.81 -1.37 4.93
N ASP A 187 21.87 -1.30 5.86
CA ASP A 187 22.16 -1.35 7.28
C ASP A 187 22.75 -2.71 7.67
N VAL A 188 23.94 -2.69 8.28
CA VAL A 188 24.65 -3.91 8.70
C VAL A 188 23.86 -4.70 9.74
N ARG A 189 22.99 -4.04 10.52
CA ARG A 189 22.13 -4.69 11.52
C ARG A 189 21.12 -5.63 10.89
N LEU A 190 20.65 -5.33 9.68
CA LEU A 190 19.73 -6.20 8.94
C LEU A 190 20.45 -7.45 8.40
N LEU A 191 21.70 -7.29 7.96
CA LEU A 191 22.57 -8.40 7.54
C LEU A 191 22.94 -9.29 8.72
N ASP A 192 23.19 -8.70 9.89
CA ASP A 192 23.54 -9.42 11.13
C ASP A 192 22.36 -10.16 11.76
N ALA A 193 21.16 -9.60 11.66
CA ALA A 193 19.93 -10.25 12.10
C ALA A 193 19.47 -11.38 11.16
N GLY A 194 20.11 -11.54 10.00
CA GLY A 194 19.67 -12.49 8.96
C GLY A 194 18.31 -12.13 8.35
N GLU A 195 17.85 -10.88 8.54
CA GLU A 195 16.57 -10.41 8.01
C GLU A 195 16.66 -10.15 6.49
N ILE A 196 17.85 -9.82 5.97
CA ILE A 196 18.14 -9.62 4.55
C ILE A 196 19.51 -10.22 4.20
N GLY A 197 19.65 -10.77 3.00
CA GLY A 197 20.94 -11.22 2.44
C GLY A 197 21.39 -10.32 1.29
N ARG A 198 22.70 -10.24 1.04
CA ARG A 198 23.20 -9.75 -0.25
C ARG A 198 23.08 -10.86 -1.29
N ALA A 199 23.70 -12.01 -1.05
CA ALA A 199 23.35 -13.26 -1.70
C ALA A 199 23.54 -14.40 -0.71
N TRP A 200 22.53 -15.23 -0.52
CA TRP A 200 22.61 -16.38 0.39
C TRP A 200 23.51 -17.49 -0.17
N PRO A 201 23.95 -18.46 0.65
CA PRO A 201 24.71 -19.61 0.17
C PRO A 201 24.05 -20.32 -1.00
N HIS A 202 24.75 -20.39 -2.14
CA HIS A 202 24.29 -21.07 -3.34
C HIS A 202 25.45 -21.65 -4.16
N LYS A 203 25.11 -22.53 -5.09
CA LYS A 203 26.00 -23.06 -6.12
C LYS A 203 25.54 -22.58 -7.48
N ASP A 204 26.48 -22.23 -8.33
CA ASP A 204 26.20 -21.74 -9.68
C ASP A 204 25.74 -22.84 -10.63
N PHE A 205 24.88 -22.44 -11.55
CA PHE A 205 24.39 -23.27 -12.64
C PHE A 205 25.27 -23.10 -13.88
N GLY A 206 25.80 -24.21 -14.39
CA GLY A 206 26.69 -24.24 -15.56
C GLY A 206 27.86 -25.18 -15.37
N ILE A 207 28.85 -25.08 -16.25
CA ILE A 207 30.09 -25.86 -16.24
C ILE A 207 31.09 -25.17 -15.30
N ILE A 208 31.39 -23.91 -15.58
CA ILE A 208 32.22 -23.02 -14.74
C ILE A 208 31.62 -21.61 -14.72
N SER A 209 31.91 -20.84 -13.68
CA SER A 209 31.58 -19.42 -13.61
C SER A 209 32.84 -18.57 -13.53
N LEU A 210 32.86 -17.47 -14.27
CA LEU A 210 33.86 -16.40 -14.11
C LEU A 210 33.21 -15.24 -13.34
N VAL A 211 33.55 -15.10 -12.06
CA VAL A 211 33.01 -14.06 -11.18
C VAL A 211 33.99 -12.90 -11.10
N PHE A 212 33.54 -11.72 -11.51
CA PHE A 212 34.23 -10.45 -11.34
C PHE A 212 33.70 -9.81 -10.04
N PRO A 213 34.44 -9.89 -8.93
CA PRO A 213 33.92 -9.54 -7.61
C PRO A 213 33.82 -8.02 -7.38
N GLY A 214 34.47 -7.20 -8.22
CA GLY A 214 34.62 -5.76 -8.02
C GLY A 214 35.61 -5.43 -6.90
N VAL A 215 35.56 -4.18 -6.42
CA VAL A 215 36.45 -3.65 -5.37
C VAL A 215 35.74 -3.42 -4.02
N VAL A 216 34.59 -4.06 -3.82
CA VAL A 216 33.89 -4.06 -2.54
C VAL A 216 33.79 -5.49 -2.04
N GLY A 217 34.23 -5.73 -0.81
CA GLY A 217 34.27 -7.03 -0.16
C GLY A 217 32.90 -7.67 0.08
N GLY A 218 32.92 -8.85 0.70
CA GLY A 218 31.72 -9.58 1.09
C GLY A 218 31.48 -10.87 0.31
N LEU A 219 32.16 -11.12 -0.82
CA LEU A 219 32.14 -12.43 -1.48
C LEU A 219 32.91 -13.45 -0.63
N GLU A 220 32.25 -14.54 -0.27
CA GLU A 220 32.81 -15.63 0.55
C GLU A 220 32.52 -16.99 -0.08
N TYR A 221 33.40 -17.97 0.17
CA TYR A 221 33.26 -19.35 -0.30
C TYR A 221 33.35 -20.32 0.89
N GLU A 222 32.65 -21.46 0.80
CA GLU A 222 32.70 -22.49 1.84
C GLU A 222 34.03 -23.26 1.78
N VAL A 223 34.70 -23.38 2.92
CA VAL A 223 35.94 -24.15 3.06
C VAL A 223 35.60 -25.63 3.23
N ARG A 224 36.05 -26.48 2.29
CA ARG A 224 35.63 -27.88 2.22
C ARG A 224 36.18 -28.80 3.31
N GLU A 225 37.35 -28.48 3.87
CA GLU A 225 38.00 -29.28 4.92
C GLU A 225 37.56 -28.88 6.34
N ALA A 226 36.74 -27.84 6.47
CA ALA A 226 36.20 -27.35 7.73
C ALA A 226 34.82 -28.00 8.03
N GLU A 227 34.28 -27.83 9.23
CA GLU A 227 32.87 -28.16 9.51
C GLU A 227 31.97 -27.42 8.52
N ALA A 228 30.95 -28.10 7.99
CA ALA A 228 30.00 -27.52 7.03
C ALA A 228 29.42 -26.20 7.57
N GLY A 229 29.38 -25.17 6.73
CA GLY A 229 28.93 -23.83 7.11
C GLY A 229 30.03 -22.81 7.49
N ILE A 230 31.32 -23.16 7.36
CA ILE A 230 32.43 -22.21 7.49
C ILE A 230 32.74 -21.57 6.14
N PHE A 231 32.59 -20.24 6.08
CA PHE A 231 32.86 -19.42 4.90
C PHE A 231 34.08 -18.53 5.11
N GLU A 232 34.91 -18.40 4.08
CA GLU A 232 36.06 -17.50 4.07
C GLU A 232 35.94 -16.44 2.97
N PRO A 233 36.44 -15.20 3.22
CA PRO A 233 36.41 -14.14 2.22
C PRO A 233 37.35 -14.46 1.05
N VAL A 234 36.86 -14.22 -0.16
CA VAL A 234 37.67 -14.36 -1.39
C VAL A 234 38.69 -13.23 -1.51
N GLY A 235 38.31 -12.02 -1.07
CA GLY A 235 39.08 -10.79 -1.24
C GLY A 235 39.29 -10.39 -2.71
N PHE A 236 39.86 -9.21 -2.93
CA PHE A 236 40.19 -8.70 -4.26
C PHE A 236 41.52 -7.93 -4.21
N THR A 237 42.21 -7.87 -5.34
CA THR A 237 43.43 -7.09 -5.56
C THR A 237 43.22 -5.99 -6.60
N SER A 238 42.27 -6.19 -7.52
CA SER A 238 41.84 -5.22 -8.55
C SER A 238 40.40 -5.51 -8.99
N GLU A 239 39.78 -4.59 -9.75
CA GLU A 239 38.50 -4.85 -10.44
C GLU A 239 38.62 -5.98 -11.48
N SER A 240 39.82 -6.24 -11.99
CA SER A 240 40.11 -7.26 -13.00
C SER A 240 40.32 -8.66 -12.46
N ASP A 241 40.28 -8.85 -11.14
CA ASP A 241 40.36 -10.17 -10.54
C ASP A 241 39.19 -11.02 -11.03
N ILE A 242 39.45 -12.24 -11.48
CA ILE A 242 38.41 -13.20 -11.87
C ILE A 242 38.46 -14.38 -10.92
N VAL A 243 37.36 -14.65 -10.22
CA VAL A 243 37.21 -15.85 -9.40
C VAL A 243 36.54 -16.92 -10.27
N LEU A 244 37.30 -17.94 -10.62
CA LEU A 244 36.80 -19.10 -11.36
C LEU A 244 36.17 -20.08 -10.38
N LEU A 245 34.89 -20.37 -10.56
CA LEU A 245 34.13 -21.33 -9.75
C LEU A 245 33.77 -22.57 -10.57
N VAL A 246 33.89 -23.74 -9.96
CA VAL A 246 33.25 -24.96 -10.46
C VAL A 246 31.75 -24.85 -10.24
N SER A 247 30.98 -25.14 -11.28
CA SER A 247 29.52 -25.10 -11.26
C SER A 247 28.91 -26.50 -11.35
N GLU A 248 27.59 -26.60 -11.14
CA GLU A 248 26.94 -27.90 -10.95
C GLU A 248 27.03 -28.86 -12.14
N THR A 249 27.01 -28.38 -13.38
CA THR A 249 27.14 -29.26 -14.55
C THR A 249 28.52 -29.93 -14.58
N MET A 250 29.59 -29.21 -14.20
CA MET A 250 30.92 -29.82 -14.07
C MET A 250 30.96 -30.83 -12.92
N GLN A 251 30.32 -30.54 -11.80
CA GLN A 251 30.17 -31.50 -10.70
C GLN A 251 29.49 -32.80 -11.16
N ARG A 252 28.43 -32.67 -11.95
CA ARG A 252 27.72 -33.84 -12.48
C ARG A 252 28.56 -34.59 -13.51
N TRP A 253 29.14 -33.90 -14.49
CA TRP A 253 30.00 -34.51 -15.52
C TRP A 253 31.18 -35.26 -14.92
N THR A 254 31.80 -34.70 -13.89
CA THR A 254 32.96 -35.28 -13.22
C THR A 254 32.60 -36.24 -12.09
N ASN A 255 31.32 -36.50 -11.83
CA ASN A 255 30.89 -37.39 -10.75
C ASN A 255 31.54 -37.05 -9.40
N ASP A 256 31.47 -35.78 -8.99
CA ASP A 256 32.08 -35.20 -7.78
C ASP A 256 33.61 -35.12 -7.72
N HIS A 257 34.36 -35.48 -8.78
CA HIS A 257 35.81 -35.21 -8.80
C HIS A 257 36.09 -33.70 -8.76
N LEU A 258 35.23 -32.88 -9.38
CA LEU A 258 35.21 -31.43 -9.23
C LEU A 258 33.86 -30.98 -8.69
N ARG A 259 33.74 -30.79 -7.38
CA ARG A 259 32.47 -30.33 -6.77
C ARG A 259 32.22 -28.86 -7.06
N ALA A 260 30.95 -28.46 -7.16
CA ALA A 260 30.57 -27.06 -7.33
C ALA A 260 30.86 -26.25 -6.06
N CYS A 261 31.27 -25.00 -6.22
CA CYS A 261 31.61 -24.12 -5.12
C CYS A 261 30.33 -23.55 -4.45
N LEU A 262 30.13 -23.85 -3.16
CA LEU A 262 29.13 -23.17 -2.36
C LEU A 262 29.70 -21.80 -1.94
N HIS A 263 29.02 -20.72 -2.30
CA HIS A 263 29.49 -19.37 -2.05
C HIS A 263 28.33 -18.43 -1.74
N ARG A 264 28.63 -17.27 -1.16
CA ARG A 264 27.65 -16.27 -0.72
C ARG A 264 28.21 -14.85 -0.80
N VAL A 265 27.34 -13.85 -0.67
CA VAL A 265 27.74 -12.45 -0.48
C VAL A 265 27.18 -11.96 0.85
N GLN A 266 28.07 -11.62 1.78
CA GLN A 266 27.79 -11.12 3.13
C GLN A 266 28.23 -9.65 3.26
N LYS A 267 28.13 -9.09 4.48
CA LYS A 267 28.68 -7.77 4.78
C LYS A 267 30.20 -7.72 4.50
N PRO A 268 30.72 -6.61 3.96
CA PRO A 268 32.16 -6.45 3.72
C PRO A 268 32.93 -6.29 5.03
N SER A 269 34.26 -6.17 4.95
CA SER A 269 35.11 -5.97 6.13
C SER A 269 34.67 -4.72 6.92
N PRO A 270 34.80 -4.69 8.26
CA PRO A 270 34.50 -3.49 9.06
C PRO A 270 35.22 -2.21 8.61
N ARG A 271 36.34 -2.32 7.88
CA ARG A 271 37.07 -1.17 7.31
C ARG A 271 36.40 -0.56 6.07
N GLU A 272 35.51 -1.31 5.42
CA GLU A 272 34.77 -0.89 4.23
C GLU A 272 33.35 -0.41 4.59
N VAL A 273 32.93 -0.57 5.86
CA VAL A 273 31.63 -0.14 6.38
C VAL A 273 31.75 1.31 6.88
N GLU A 274 30.83 2.17 6.46
CA GLU A 274 30.75 3.56 6.92
C GLU A 274 29.62 3.70 7.96
N GLY A 275 30.00 3.85 9.23
CA GLY A 275 29.05 3.83 10.34
C GLY A 275 28.39 2.45 10.47
N ASP A 276 27.06 2.41 10.33
CA ASP A 276 26.25 1.19 10.32
C ASP A 276 25.82 0.77 8.90
N ILE A 277 26.42 1.31 7.85
CA ILE A 277 26.01 1.08 6.45
C ILE A 277 27.10 0.30 5.68
N ALA A 278 26.74 -0.87 5.18
CA ALA A 278 27.51 -1.58 4.17
C ALA A 278 27.34 -0.86 2.81
N PRO A 279 28.43 -0.48 2.12
CA PRO A 279 28.37 0.29 0.87
C PRO A 279 27.74 -0.51 -0.26
N GLU A 280 27.22 0.20 -1.26
CA GLU A 280 26.78 -0.39 -2.53
C GLU A 280 27.89 -1.25 -3.13
N ARG A 281 27.52 -2.41 -3.67
CA ARG A 281 28.43 -3.34 -4.34
C ARG A 281 27.89 -3.72 -5.71
N THR A 282 28.75 -3.79 -6.70
CA THR A 282 28.42 -4.33 -8.03
C THR A 282 29.34 -5.52 -8.33
N SER A 283 28.82 -6.57 -8.97
CA SER A 283 29.63 -7.70 -9.45
C SER A 283 29.09 -8.24 -10.77
N MET A 284 29.96 -8.81 -11.60
CA MET A 284 29.55 -9.47 -12.85
C MET A 284 29.89 -10.96 -12.78
N VAL A 285 29.07 -11.80 -13.40
CA VAL A 285 29.27 -13.25 -13.42
C VAL A 285 28.98 -13.78 -14.82
N PHE A 286 29.96 -14.41 -15.44
CA PHE A 286 29.76 -15.18 -16.67
C PHE A 286 29.53 -16.65 -16.32
N PHE A 287 28.30 -17.12 -16.53
CA PHE A 287 27.91 -18.52 -16.40
C PHE A 287 28.17 -19.24 -17.73
N CYS A 288 29.28 -19.99 -17.80
CA CYS A 288 29.58 -20.86 -18.94
C CYS A 288 28.68 -22.10 -18.85
N LYS A 289 27.69 -22.23 -19.75
CA LYS A 289 26.66 -23.27 -19.68
C LYS A 289 26.82 -24.30 -20.79
N ALA A 290 26.47 -25.54 -20.49
CA ALA A 290 26.37 -26.59 -21.50
C ALA A 290 25.23 -26.28 -22.48
N ASP A 291 25.37 -26.75 -23.72
CA ASP A 291 24.35 -26.59 -24.75
C ASP A 291 23.04 -27.21 -24.30
N ARG A 292 21.92 -26.61 -24.71
CA ARG A 292 20.58 -26.98 -24.25
C ARG A 292 20.28 -28.48 -24.40
N SER A 293 20.77 -29.10 -25.48
CA SER A 293 20.60 -30.53 -25.76
C SER A 293 21.71 -31.42 -25.19
N ALA A 294 22.81 -30.84 -24.68
CA ALA A 294 23.91 -31.61 -24.11
C ALA A 294 23.44 -32.36 -22.86
N GLN A 295 23.93 -33.58 -22.71
CA GLN A 295 23.65 -34.42 -21.56
C GLN A 295 24.47 -33.95 -20.35
N VAL A 296 23.84 -33.76 -19.20
CA VAL A 296 24.49 -33.27 -17.96
C VAL A 296 24.72 -34.37 -16.91
N GLY A 297 24.48 -35.64 -17.24
CA GLY A 297 24.86 -36.77 -16.40
C GLY A 297 26.38 -37.05 -16.43
N PRO A 298 26.90 -37.92 -15.53
CA PRO A 298 28.32 -38.21 -15.44
C PRO A 298 28.93 -38.73 -16.75
N MET A 299 30.11 -38.21 -17.12
CA MET A 299 30.83 -38.69 -18.29
C MET A 299 31.47 -40.04 -18.00
N GLN A 300 31.48 -40.93 -18.99
CA GLN A 300 31.96 -42.32 -18.85
C GLN A 300 33.36 -42.43 -18.21
N HIS A 301 34.25 -41.48 -18.53
CA HIS A 301 35.60 -41.41 -17.97
C HIS A 301 35.63 -41.36 -16.43
N PHE A 302 34.64 -40.73 -15.79
CA PHE A 302 34.59 -40.55 -14.32
C PHE A 302 33.73 -41.59 -13.59
N VAL A 303 33.13 -42.54 -14.31
CA VAL A 303 32.24 -43.58 -13.76
C VAL A 303 32.66 -45.01 -14.10
N ALA A 304 33.80 -45.22 -14.76
CA ALA A 304 34.19 -46.50 -15.33
C ALA A 304 34.11 -47.72 -14.36
N ASP A 305 34.26 -47.50 -13.04
CA ASP A 305 34.19 -48.53 -12.00
C ASP A 305 33.24 -48.18 -10.82
N LYS A 306 32.37 -47.16 -10.96
CA LYS A 306 31.48 -46.67 -9.88
C LYS A 306 30.08 -46.35 -10.42
N GLU A 307 29.07 -46.58 -9.59
CA GLU A 307 27.71 -46.14 -9.91
C GLU A 307 27.66 -44.61 -10.10
N PRO A 308 26.97 -44.10 -11.14
CA PRO A 308 26.83 -42.67 -11.37
C PRO A 308 26.02 -42.03 -10.22
N LEU A 309 26.56 -40.98 -9.61
CA LEU A 309 25.88 -40.24 -8.53
C LEU A 309 24.71 -39.39 -9.02
N TYR A 310 24.71 -39.06 -10.32
CA TYR A 310 23.75 -38.16 -10.93
C TYR A 310 23.02 -38.84 -12.09
N GLU A 311 21.70 -38.67 -12.12
CA GLU A 311 20.89 -39.07 -13.27
C GLU A 311 21.29 -38.28 -14.53
N ASN A 312 20.98 -38.84 -15.71
CA ASN A 312 21.23 -38.16 -16.97
C ASN A 312 19.97 -37.41 -17.44
N MET A 313 20.16 -36.19 -17.96
CA MET A 313 19.12 -35.33 -18.55
C MET A 313 19.78 -34.30 -19.47
N THR A 314 19.00 -33.59 -20.26
CA THR A 314 19.51 -32.46 -21.05
C THR A 314 19.82 -31.25 -20.16
N ALA A 315 20.73 -30.38 -20.60
CA ALA A 315 21.06 -29.15 -19.88
C ALA A 315 19.85 -28.22 -19.73
N LEU A 316 18.96 -28.18 -20.74
CA LEU A 316 17.72 -27.40 -20.68
C LEU A 316 16.75 -27.94 -19.61
N GLU A 317 16.54 -29.26 -19.55
CA GLU A 317 15.71 -29.88 -18.50
C GLU A 317 16.29 -29.60 -17.10
N TYR A 318 17.63 -29.63 -16.98
CA TYR A 318 18.27 -29.31 -15.73
C TYR A 318 18.12 -27.84 -15.34
N GLN A 319 18.26 -26.93 -16.32
CA GLN A 319 18.05 -25.50 -16.13
C GLN A 319 16.61 -25.20 -15.69
N ASP A 320 15.62 -25.81 -16.32
CA ASP A 320 14.21 -25.65 -15.95
C ASP A 320 13.94 -26.13 -14.51
N ARG A 321 14.55 -27.24 -14.10
CA ARG A 321 14.46 -27.73 -12.70
C ARG A 321 15.09 -26.73 -11.73
N ARG A 322 16.24 -26.14 -12.06
CA ARG A 322 16.93 -25.14 -11.24
C ARG A 322 16.14 -23.83 -11.16
N ASN A 323 15.61 -23.33 -12.27
CA ASN A 323 14.80 -22.11 -12.29
C ASN A 323 13.53 -22.24 -11.45
N LYS A 324 12.85 -23.38 -11.49
CA LYS A 324 11.69 -23.65 -10.62
C LYS A 324 12.03 -23.57 -9.13
N ALA A 325 13.29 -23.80 -8.75
CA ALA A 325 13.76 -23.63 -7.38
C ALA A 325 14.17 -22.18 -7.05
N HIS A 326 14.71 -21.42 -8.01
CA HIS A 326 15.02 -19.99 -7.84
C HIS A 326 13.78 -19.08 -7.85
N TYR A 327 12.76 -19.51 -8.59
CA TYR A 327 11.44 -18.88 -8.69
C TYR A 327 10.38 -19.85 -8.17
N PRO A 328 10.41 -20.20 -6.86
CA PRO A 328 9.51 -21.18 -6.31
C PRO A 328 8.08 -20.72 -6.51
N ALA A 329 7.28 -21.66 -7.00
CA ALA A 329 5.88 -21.45 -7.35
C ALA A 329 5.02 -21.08 -6.12
N GLU A 330 5.54 -20.97 -4.90
CA GLU A 330 4.81 -20.36 -3.79
C GLU A 330 4.53 -18.85 -3.98
N THR A 331 5.14 -18.23 -5.01
CA THR A 331 4.76 -16.89 -5.51
C THR A 331 3.93 -16.93 -6.81
N MET A 332 3.68 -18.10 -7.42
CA MET A 332 2.95 -18.20 -8.70
C MET A 332 2.21 -19.54 -8.97
N GLY A 333 1.99 -20.36 -7.96
CA GLY A 333 1.79 -21.82 -8.10
C GLY A 333 1.15 -22.47 -6.88
N TYR A 334 0.25 -21.72 -6.23
CA TYR A 334 -0.94 -22.33 -5.64
C TYR A 334 -1.95 -22.78 -6.72
N ILE A 335 -1.68 -22.49 -8.00
CA ILE A 335 -2.60 -22.74 -9.12
C ILE A 335 -2.25 -24.02 -9.91
N ASP A 336 -0.98 -24.41 -10.03
CA ASP A 336 -0.58 -25.47 -10.99
C ASP A 336 -0.28 -26.86 -10.39
N SER A 337 0.12 -26.97 -9.11
CA SER A 337 0.49 -28.28 -8.52
C SER A 337 -0.69 -29.16 -8.11
N LEU A 338 -1.93 -28.64 -8.17
CA LEU A 338 -3.16 -29.42 -8.04
C LEU A 338 -3.56 -30.16 -9.34
N ALA A 339 -2.92 -29.86 -10.49
CA ALA A 339 -3.38 -30.32 -11.80
C ALA A 339 -2.76 -31.63 -12.30
N ILE A 340 -1.59 -32.05 -11.80
CA ILE A 340 -0.83 -33.14 -12.44
C ILE A 340 -0.91 -34.48 -11.69
N THR A 341 -1.09 -34.47 -10.37
CA THR A 341 -1.26 -35.73 -9.61
C THR A 341 -2.71 -36.26 -9.64
N TYR A 342 -3.66 -35.40 -9.99
CA TYR A 342 -5.05 -35.77 -10.29
C TYR A 342 -5.35 -35.33 -11.73
N GLY A 343 -4.96 -36.15 -12.72
CA GLY A 343 -4.91 -35.74 -14.12
C GLY A 343 -6.20 -35.09 -14.62
N ASN A 344 -6.15 -33.81 -15.01
CA ASN A 344 -7.14 -32.96 -15.70
C ASN A 344 -8.61 -32.96 -15.22
N ALA A 345 -9.06 -33.94 -14.44
CA ALA A 345 -10.43 -34.11 -14.01
C ALA A 345 -10.81 -33.11 -12.92
N PRO A 346 -10.00 -32.81 -11.87
CA PRO A 346 -10.34 -31.78 -10.90
C PRO A 346 -10.16 -30.37 -11.45
N SER A 347 -9.19 -30.11 -12.34
CA SER A 347 -8.99 -28.79 -12.95
C SER A 347 -10.07 -28.47 -13.99
N LEU A 348 -10.50 -29.47 -14.79
CA LEU A 348 -11.69 -29.34 -15.64
C LEU A 348 -12.97 -29.34 -14.81
N LEU A 349 -13.05 -30.05 -13.67
CA LEU A 349 -14.21 -30.01 -12.78
C LEU A 349 -14.29 -28.68 -12.05
N VAL A 350 -13.18 -28.11 -11.56
CA VAL A 350 -13.11 -26.79 -10.93
C VAL A 350 -13.30 -25.70 -11.98
N GLY A 351 -12.68 -25.79 -13.14
CA GLY A 351 -12.91 -24.88 -14.27
C GLY A 351 -14.35 -24.95 -14.75
N SER A 352 -14.93 -26.15 -14.88
CA SER A 352 -16.34 -26.35 -15.24
C SER A 352 -17.28 -26.00 -14.11
N LEU A 353 -16.88 -26.15 -12.83
CA LEU A 353 -17.66 -25.75 -11.66
C LEU A 353 -17.61 -24.24 -11.50
N LEU A 354 -16.48 -23.58 -11.72
CA LEU A 354 -16.35 -22.12 -11.74
C LEU A 354 -17.11 -21.56 -12.93
N LEU A 355 -17.01 -22.16 -14.12
CA LEU A 355 -17.80 -21.81 -15.29
C LEU A 355 -19.29 -22.10 -15.07
N PHE A 356 -19.65 -23.20 -14.41
CA PHE A 356 -21.02 -23.53 -14.05
C PHE A 356 -21.55 -22.59 -12.97
N VAL A 357 -20.77 -22.24 -11.95
CA VAL A 357 -21.09 -21.23 -10.92
C VAL A 357 -21.21 -19.86 -11.56
N PHE A 358 -20.37 -19.53 -12.54
CA PHE A 358 -20.39 -18.30 -13.30
C PHE A 358 -21.63 -18.21 -14.21
N ILE A 359 -21.92 -19.27 -14.98
CA ILE A 359 -23.11 -19.38 -15.83
C ILE A 359 -24.37 -19.43 -14.97
N THR A 360 -24.40 -20.21 -13.90
CA THR A 360 -25.56 -20.26 -12.98
C THR A 360 -25.74 -18.94 -12.25
N ARG A 361 -24.67 -18.22 -11.88
CA ARG A 361 -24.78 -16.83 -11.44
C ARG A 361 -25.42 -16.01 -12.54
N ILE A 362 -24.88 -15.94 -13.76
CA ILE A 362 -25.47 -15.13 -14.85
C ILE A 362 -26.95 -15.45 -15.11
N VAL A 363 -27.30 -16.73 -15.17
CA VAL A 363 -28.65 -17.19 -15.52
C VAL A 363 -29.62 -17.01 -14.35
N ARG A 364 -29.19 -17.26 -13.12
CA ARG A 364 -30.02 -17.16 -11.91
C ARG A 364 -29.84 -15.83 -11.15
N ASP A 365 -29.06 -14.90 -11.70
CA ASP A 365 -28.80 -13.61 -11.09
C ASP A 365 -30.13 -12.85 -10.98
N PRO A 366 -30.65 -12.68 -9.76
CA PRO A 366 -31.92 -12.02 -9.56
C PRO A 366 -31.84 -10.51 -9.80
N LEU A 367 -30.64 -9.96 -10.02
CA LEU A 367 -30.36 -8.55 -10.35
C LEU A 367 -29.91 -8.38 -11.82
N ARG A 368 -30.08 -9.38 -12.69
CA ARG A 368 -29.68 -9.29 -14.11
C ARG A 368 -30.39 -8.18 -14.89
N HIS A 369 -31.60 -7.81 -14.47
CA HIS A 369 -32.40 -6.74 -15.06
C HIS A 369 -31.98 -5.34 -14.59
N VAL A 370 -31.19 -5.24 -13.53
CA VAL A 370 -30.68 -3.95 -13.04
C VAL A 370 -29.47 -3.54 -13.90
N PRO A 371 -29.49 -2.37 -14.54
CA PRO A 371 -28.40 -1.93 -15.41
C PRO A 371 -27.15 -1.57 -14.59
N GLY A 372 -25.97 -1.74 -15.18
CA GLY A 372 -24.69 -1.40 -14.54
C GLY A 372 -23.51 -1.99 -15.30
N PRO A 373 -22.26 -1.63 -14.95
CA PRO A 373 -21.07 -2.19 -15.57
C PRO A 373 -21.05 -3.71 -15.50
N LEU A 374 -20.60 -4.36 -16.58
CA LEU A 374 -20.58 -5.83 -16.65
C LEU A 374 -19.77 -6.45 -15.50
N ILE A 375 -18.65 -5.82 -15.12
CA ILE A 375 -17.79 -6.26 -14.01
C ILE A 375 -18.54 -6.27 -12.67
N CYS A 376 -19.47 -5.34 -12.45
CA CYS A 376 -20.27 -5.24 -11.23
C CYS A 376 -21.23 -6.43 -11.06
N ARG A 377 -21.52 -7.19 -12.13
CA ARG A 377 -22.32 -8.43 -12.01
C ARG A 377 -21.55 -9.57 -11.34
N PHE A 378 -20.22 -9.52 -11.41
CA PHE A 378 -19.34 -10.63 -11.02
C PHE A 378 -18.54 -10.34 -9.77
N THR A 379 -18.11 -9.09 -9.58
CA THR A 379 -17.23 -8.70 -8.50
C THR A 379 -17.51 -7.29 -8.00
N SER A 380 -17.21 -7.04 -6.71
CA SER A 380 -17.28 -5.71 -6.09
C SER A 380 -16.01 -4.88 -6.34
N LEU A 381 -15.03 -5.40 -7.10
CA LEU A 381 -13.76 -4.72 -7.35
C LEU A 381 -13.91 -3.33 -7.96
N TRP A 382 -14.94 -3.12 -8.81
CA TRP A 382 -15.23 -1.79 -9.36
C TRP A 382 -15.56 -0.79 -8.25
N LEU A 383 -16.46 -1.16 -7.32
CA LEU A 383 -16.82 -0.33 -6.18
C LEU A 383 -15.63 -0.14 -5.22
N HIS A 384 -14.87 -1.20 -4.96
CA HIS A 384 -13.67 -1.13 -4.10
C HIS A 384 -12.60 -0.21 -4.68
N TYR A 385 -12.34 -0.29 -5.98
CA TYR A 385 -11.39 0.59 -6.67
C TYR A 385 -11.81 2.05 -6.54
N HIS A 386 -13.07 2.38 -6.88
CA HIS A 386 -13.53 3.76 -6.81
C HIS A 386 -13.63 4.31 -5.38
N ALA A 387 -13.97 3.45 -4.41
CA ALA A 387 -13.94 3.83 -3.00
C ALA A 387 -12.51 4.09 -2.51
N TRP A 388 -11.54 3.25 -2.89
CA TRP A 388 -10.13 3.46 -2.56
C TRP A 388 -9.57 4.73 -3.22
N ALA A 389 -9.83 4.91 -4.51
CA ALA A 389 -9.38 6.05 -5.30
C ALA A 389 -10.08 7.37 -4.93
N GLY A 390 -11.17 7.33 -4.15
CA GLY A 390 -11.93 8.53 -3.79
C GLY A 390 -12.72 9.15 -4.95
N THR A 391 -13.24 8.30 -5.86
CA THR A 391 -14.00 8.73 -7.06
C THR A 391 -15.37 8.04 -7.18
N GLN A 392 -15.84 7.38 -6.12
CA GLN A 392 -17.06 6.56 -6.17
C GLN A 392 -18.34 7.34 -6.44
N CYS A 393 -18.47 8.54 -5.87
CA CYS A 393 -19.68 9.33 -6.01
C CYS A 393 -19.80 9.86 -7.45
N SER A 394 -18.72 10.39 -8.01
CA SER A 394 -18.63 10.81 -9.41
C SER A 394 -18.84 9.65 -10.39
N ALA A 395 -18.23 8.50 -10.13
CA ALA A 395 -18.38 7.32 -10.99
C ALA A 395 -19.83 6.80 -10.98
N ILE A 396 -20.49 6.77 -9.82
CA ILE A 396 -21.90 6.38 -9.68
C ILE A 396 -22.83 7.42 -10.31
N GLN A 397 -22.52 8.72 -10.17
CA GLN A 397 -23.26 9.80 -10.82
C GLN A 397 -23.32 9.61 -12.34
N LYS A 398 -22.17 9.31 -12.96
CA LYS A 398 -22.09 9.02 -14.39
C LYS A 398 -22.95 7.82 -14.79
N LEU A 399 -22.97 6.76 -13.98
CA LEU A 399 -23.86 5.63 -14.23
C LEU A 399 -25.34 6.02 -14.19
N HIS A 400 -25.74 6.90 -13.27
CA HIS A 400 -27.12 7.39 -13.22
C HIS A 400 -27.51 8.24 -14.41
N GLU A 401 -26.60 9.07 -14.90
CA GLU A 401 -26.80 9.88 -16.11
C GLU A 401 -26.99 9.02 -17.36
N GLU A 402 -26.28 7.90 -17.46
CA GLU A 402 -26.32 7.00 -18.62
C GLU A 402 -27.44 5.93 -18.53
N LEU A 403 -27.72 5.41 -17.33
CA LEU A 403 -28.52 4.19 -17.14
C LEU A 403 -29.81 4.40 -16.35
N GLY A 404 -30.01 5.60 -15.79
CA GLY A 404 -31.21 5.96 -15.03
C GLY A 404 -31.06 5.79 -13.51
N PRO A 405 -32.17 5.90 -12.74
CA PRO A 405 -32.13 6.16 -11.30
C PRO A 405 -31.76 4.94 -10.42
N ILE A 406 -31.66 3.74 -11.00
CA ILE A 406 -31.34 2.50 -10.27
C ILE A 406 -30.23 1.80 -11.04
N VAL A 407 -29.04 1.71 -10.44
CA VAL A 407 -27.85 1.13 -11.08
C VAL A 407 -27.17 0.11 -10.17
N ARG A 408 -26.62 -0.93 -10.77
CA ARG A 408 -25.86 -1.98 -10.09
C ARG A 408 -24.39 -1.62 -10.04
N ILE A 409 -23.83 -1.60 -8.84
CA ILE A 409 -22.46 -1.16 -8.53
C ILE A 409 -21.61 -2.28 -7.93
N GLY A 410 -22.20 -3.45 -7.72
CA GLY A 410 -21.53 -4.68 -7.28
C GLY A 410 -22.49 -5.87 -7.40
N PRO A 411 -22.03 -7.11 -7.09
CA PRO A 411 -22.80 -8.31 -7.39
C PRO A 411 -24.15 -8.33 -6.69
N ASN A 412 -24.20 -7.84 -5.45
CA ASN A 412 -25.43 -7.67 -4.68
C ASN A 412 -25.66 -6.21 -4.29
N ASP A 413 -24.98 -5.27 -4.94
CA ASP A 413 -24.99 -3.86 -4.56
C ASP A 413 -25.69 -3.01 -5.63
N VAL A 414 -26.72 -2.31 -5.19
CA VAL A 414 -27.52 -1.40 -6.02
C VAL A 414 -27.49 0.00 -5.41
N HIS A 415 -27.27 1.00 -6.25
CA HIS A 415 -27.40 2.41 -5.90
C HIS A 415 -28.69 2.97 -6.48
N ILE A 416 -29.36 3.81 -5.70
CA ILE A 416 -30.59 4.49 -6.09
C ILE A 416 -30.38 6.00 -5.96
N SER A 417 -30.71 6.77 -6.99
CA SER A 417 -30.61 8.25 -6.99
C SER A 417 -31.96 8.95 -6.88
N ASP A 418 -33.05 8.20 -6.70
CA ASP A 418 -34.41 8.70 -6.57
C ASP A 418 -34.78 8.91 -5.08
N GLY A 419 -34.99 10.17 -4.70
CA GLY A 419 -35.31 10.58 -3.32
C GLY A 419 -36.57 9.92 -2.74
N GLU A 420 -37.50 9.43 -3.55
CA GLU A 420 -38.67 8.68 -3.08
C GLU A 420 -38.29 7.38 -2.36
N ALA A 421 -37.12 6.80 -2.66
CA ALA A 421 -36.62 5.61 -1.99
C ALA A 421 -36.12 5.87 -0.55
N LEU A 422 -35.97 7.14 -0.13
CA LEU A 422 -35.50 7.48 1.23
C LEU A 422 -36.44 6.97 2.32
N TRP A 423 -37.76 7.14 2.13
CA TRP A 423 -38.76 6.72 3.10
C TRP A 423 -38.81 5.21 3.30
N PRO A 424 -39.02 4.38 2.26
CA PRO A 424 -39.09 2.93 2.44
C PRO A 424 -37.78 2.34 2.96
N ILE A 425 -36.62 2.82 2.50
CA ILE A 425 -35.32 2.21 2.87
C ILE A 425 -34.88 2.62 4.28
N TYR A 426 -35.04 3.88 4.67
CA TYR A 426 -34.46 4.38 5.93
C TYR A 426 -35.46 4.60 7.06
N MET A 427 -36.75 4.78 6.78
CA MET A 427 -37.73 5.27 7.75
C MET A 427 -38.88 4.28 8.00
N GLU A 428 -39.46 3.73 6.94
CA GLU A 428 -40.61 2.84 7.03
C GLU A 428 -40.29 1.61 7.89
N LYS A 429 -41.17 1.30 8.86
CA LYS A 429 -41.00 0.19 9.82
C LYS A 429 -39.65 0.18 10.56
N GLY A 430 -39.07 1.37 10.79
CA GLY A 430 -37.77 1.52 11.45
C GLY A 430 -36.57 1.50 10.50
N GLY A 431 -36.82 1.38 9.19
CA GLY A 431 -35.81 1.29 8.15
C GLY A 431 -35.20 -0.10 8.03
N PHE A 432 -34.60 -0.36 6.87
CA PHE A 432 -33.84 -1.57 6.62
C PHE A 432 -32.61 -1.64 7.55
N ILE A 433 -32.10 -2.84 7.77
CA ILE A 433 -30.91 -3.02 8.62
C ILE A 433 -29.64 -2.55 7.91
N LYS A 434 -28.64 -2.12 8.67
CA LYS A 434 -27.31 -1.79 8.13
C LYS A 434 -26.66 -3.04 7.50
N SER A 435 -25.92 -2.85 6.41
CA SER A 435 -25.06 -3.92 5.90
C SER A 435 -23.90 -4.19 6.84
N ASP A 436 -23.26 -5.35 6.67
CA ASP A 436 -22.05 -5.75 7.39
C ASP A 436 -20.86 -4.82 7.15
N TYR A 437 -20.86 -4.02 6.08
CA TYR A 437 -19.83 -3.00 5.79
C TYR A 437 -19.56 -2.04 6.96
N TYR A 438 -20.55 -1.76 7.81
CA TYR A 438 -20.34 -0.91 8.98
C TYR A 438 -19.39 -1.51 10.03
N SER A 439 -19.20 -2.83 10.03
CA SER A 439 -18.24 -3.50 10.93
C SER A 439 -16.76 -3.21 10.61
N THR A 440 -16.49 -2.63 9.44
CA THR A 440 -15.18 -2.06 9.06
C THR A 440 -14.79 -0.87 9.94
N PHE A 441 -15.75 -0.22 10.59
CA PHE A 441 -15.51 0.90 11.50
C PHE A 441 -15.55 0.50 12.98
N ASP A 442 -15.54 -0.80 13.30
CA ASP A 442 -15.45 -1.23 14.70
C ASP A 442 -14.13 -0.73 15.29
N ILE A 443 -14.20 -0.08 16.45
CA ILE A 443 -13.04 0.52 17.11
C ILE A 443 -12.50 -0.45 18.14
N ASP A 444 -11.20 -0.72 18.10
CA ASP A 444 -10.51 -1.66 19.01
C ASP A 444 -11.19 -3.05 19.05
N GLY A 445 -11.74 -3.50 17.90
CA GLY A 445 -12.48 -4.76 17.79
C GLY A 445 -13.85 -4.76 18.47
N HIS A 446 -14.43 -3.57 18.73
CA HIS A 446 -15.71 -3.42 19.42
C HIS A 446 -16.71 -2.61 18.58
N ALA A 447 -17.92 -3.17 18.45
CA ALA A 447 -19.03 -2.47 17.81
C ALA A 447 -19.57 -1.34 18.70
N THR A 448 -19.68 -0.15 18.12
CA THR A 448 -20.18 1.07 18.75
C THR A 448 -21.66 1.29 18.42
N ILE A 449 -22.28 2.38 18.92
CA ILE A 449 -23.64 2.73 18.53
C ILE A 449 -23.78 3.01 17.03
N PHE A 450 -22.70 3.45 16.38
CA PHE A 450 -22.63 3.65 14.95
C PHE A 450 -22.59 2.31 14.22
N THR A 451 -21.68 1.39 14.56
CA THR A 451 -21.43 0.19 13.76
C THR A 451 -22.35 -0.99 14.10
N THR A 452 -22.95 -1.03 15.29
CA THR A 452 -23.80 -2.14 15.73
C THR A 452 -24.94 -2.44 14.73
N LEU A 453 -24.94 -3.65 14.19
CA LEU A 453 -25.96 -4.12 13.24
C LEU A 453 -27.31 -4.46 13.93
N SER A 454 -27.26 -5.00 15.15
CA SER A 454 -28.45 -5.37 15.94
C SER A 454 -29.21 -4.15 16.45
N LEU A 455 -30.48 -4.03 16.08
CA LEU A 455 -31.37 -2.98 16.61
C LEU A 455 -31.59 -3.12 18.12
N GLU A 456 -31.71 -4.35 18.63
CA GLU A 456 -31.92 -4.64 20.04
C GLU A 456 -30.74 -4.19 20.90
N LYS A 457 -29.52 -4.64 20.58
CA LYS A 457 -28.29 -4.24 21.29
C LYS A 457 -28.06 -2.73 21.23
N ARG A 458 -28.47 -2.09 20.14
CA ARG A 458 -28.37 -0.64 19.98
C ARG A 458 -29.41 0.11 20.82
N SER A 459 -30.62 -0.43 20.97
CA SER A 459 -31.74 0.24 21.62
C SER A 459 -31.47 0.59 23.08
N SER A 460 -30.88 -0.34 23.85
CA SER A 460 -30.54 -0.09 25.26
C SER A 460 -29.51 1.03 25.42
N ARG A 461 -28.41 0.97 24.67
CA ARG A 461 -27.37 2.02 24.65
C ARG A 461 -27.95 3.36 24.24
N LEU A 462 -28.72 3.38 23.14
CA LEU A 462 -29.36 4.59 22.63
C LEU A 462 -30.23 5.26 23.69
N LYS A 463 -31.11 4.50 24.37
CA LYS A 463 -32.02 5.05 25.38
C LYS A 463 -31.29 5.76 26.53
N SER A 464 -30.09 5.30 26.89
CA SER A 464 -29.30 5.92 27.97
C SER A 464 -28.67 7.25 27.58
N ILE A 465 -28.15 7.35 26.35
CA ILE A 465 -27.38 8.52 25.88
C ILE A 465 -28.22 9.53 25.07
N GLN A 466 -29.31 9.10 24.43
CA GLN A 466 -30.15 9.95 23.57
C GLN A 466 -30.66 11.24 24.26
N PRO A 467 -31.01 11.25 25.57
CA PRO A 467 -31.40 12.48 26.24
C PRO A 467 -30.36 13.60 26.14
N MET A 468 -29.06 13.27 26.13
CA MET A 468 -27.98 14.26 25.97
C MET A 468 -28.03 14.98 24.64
N PHE A 469 -28.55 14.35 23.59
CA PHE A 469 -28.61 14.95 22.25
C PHE A 469 -29.98 15.55 21.92
N SER A 470 -30.86 15.71 22.92
CA SER A 470 -32.11 16.44 22.76
C SER A 470 -31.84 17.94 22.53
N ALA A 471 -32.71 18.63 21.80
CA ALA A 471 -32.55 20.06 21.54
C ALA A 471 -32.42 20.86 22.85
N THR A 472 -33.22 20.50 23.87
CA THR A 472 -33.18 21.12 25.20
C THR A 472 -31.82 20.93 25.88
N SER A 473 -31.28 19.71 25.89
CA SER A 473 -29.98 19.42 26.52
C SER A 473 -28.82 20.09 25.80
N CYS A 474 -28.84 20.13 24.47
CA CYS A 474 -27.82 20.83 23.69
C CYS A 474 -27.88 22.34 23.95
N MET A 475 -29.09 22.93 23.97
CA MET A 475 -29.26 24.35 24.29
C MET A 475 -28.81 24.71 25.70
N ALA A 476 -29.02 23.83 26.68
CA ALA A 476 -28.50 24.02 28.04
C ALA A 476 -26.96 24.07 28.07
N ALA A 477 -26.29 23.47 27.08
CA ALA A 477 -24.84 23.46 26.93
C ALA A 477 -24.29 24.58 26.02
N LYS A 478 -25.16 25.48 25.52
CA LYS A 478 -24.78 26.56 24.60
C LYS A 478 -23.57 27.37 25.11
N GLY A 479 -23.52 27.67 26.40
CA GLY A 479 -22.40 28.41 26.99
C GLY A 479 -21.04 27.71 26.90
N ILE A 480 -20.99 26.37 26.86
CA ILE A 480 -19.75 25.61 26.61
C ILE A 480 -19.29 25.86 25.17
N ILE A 481 -20.22 25.73 24.22
CA ILE A 481 -19.98 25.88 22.79
C ILE A 481 -19.58 27.31 22.44
N GLU A 482 -20.22 28.31 23.07
CA GLU A 482 -19.86 29.73 22.91
C GLU A 482 -18.43 30.01 23.37
N ARG A 483 -17.97 29.42 24.47
CA ARG A 483 -16.57 29.57 24.91
C ARG A 483 -15.58 29.01 23.89
N CYS A 484 -15.85 27.82 23.36
CA CYS A 484 -15.02 27.23 22.30
C CYS A 484 -15.02 28.13 21.06
N ALA A 485 -16.16 28.69 20.67
CA ALA A 485 -16.27 29.56 19.50
C ALA A 485 -15.52 30.89 19.69
N THR A 486 -15.62 31.50 20.86
CA THR A 486 -14.84 32.70 21.21
C THR A 486 -13.34 32.43 21.11
N ARG A 487 -12.86 31.32 21.68
CA ARG A 487 -11.44 30.95 21.62
C ARG A 487 -10.98 30.65 20.20
N MET A 488 -11.82 30.02 19.38
CA MET A 488 -11.56 29.82 17.96
C MET A 488 -11.40 31.16 17.22
N VAL A 489 -12.27 32.13 17.47
CA VAL A 489 -12.20 33.48 16.90
C VAL A 489 -10.91 34.20 17.32
N GLU A 490 -10.52 34.10 18.60
CA GLU A 490 -9.25 34.66 19.08
C GLU A 490 -8.06 34.09 18.31
N ARG A 491 -8.04 32.77 18.09
CA ARG A 491 -7.01 32.10 17.28
C ARG A 491 -7.00 32.56 15.81
N MET A 492 -8.17 32.82 15.22
CA MET A 492 -8.25 33.44 13.88
C MET A 492 -7.66 34.85 13.88
N ALA A 493 -7.95 35.66 14.91
CA ALA A 493 -7.44 37.02 15.04
C ALA A 493 -5.92 37.05 15.29
N GLU A 494 -5.37 36.09 16.03
CA GLU A 494 -3.92 35.87 16.16
C GLU A 494 -3.31 35.57 14.77
N GLY A 495 -3.93 34.68 14.00
CA GLY A 495 -3.50 34.36 12.64
C GLY A 495 -3.49 35.56 11.69
N MET A 496 -4.52 36.41 11.76
CA MET A 496 -4.62 37.66 11.00
C MET A 496 -3.39 38.56 11.20
N GLN A 497 -2.82 38.63 12.40
CA GLN A 497 -1.65 39.47 12.70
C GLN A 497 -0.37 38.98 12.02
N THR A 498 -0.30 37.71 11.63
CA THR A 498 0.91 37.11 11.06
C THR A 498 1.01 37.26 9.54
N HIS A 499 -0.09 37.61 8.86
CA HIS A 499 -0.22 37.60 7.39
C HIS A 499 0.16 36.27 6.70
N LYS A 500 0.27 35.18 7.46
CA LYS A 500 0.50 33.83 6.94
C LYS A 500 -0.83 33.15 6.65
N PRO A 501 -0.87 32.16 5.72
CA PRO A 501 -2.02 31.28 5.58
C PRO A 501 -2.39 30.62 6.90
N VAL A 502 -3.69 30.61 7.21
CA VAL A 502 -4.26 29.95 8.39
C VAL A 502 -5.11 28.79 7.91
N ASP A 503 -4.77 27.58 8.35
CA ASP A 503 -5.57 26.38 8.09
C ASP A 503 -6.82 26.37 8.97
N ILE A 504 -7.93 26.78 8.37
CA ILE A 504 -9.23 26.79 9.03
C ILE A 504 -9.82 25.39 9.20
N LEU A 505 -9.35 24.37 8.47
CA LEU A 505 -9.79 23.00 8.72
C LEU A 505 -9.26 22.49 10.06
N ASN A 506 -7.96 22.65 10.32
CA ASN A 506 -7.37 22.31 11.62
C ASN A 506 -8.02 23.11 12.75
N LEU A 507 -8.24 24.41 12.57
CA LEU A 507 -8.85 25.25 13.61
C LEU A 507 -10.32 24.86 13.88
N ALA A 508 -11.10 24.58 12.84
CA ALA A 508 -12.48 24.10 12.98
C ALA A 508 -12.54 22.71 13.64
N ARG A 509 -11.57 21.83 13.37
CA ARG A 509 -11.42 20.53 14.06
C ARG A 509 -11.05 20.72 15.53
N SER A 510 -10.13 21.64 15.87
CA SER A 510 -9.81 22.02 17.26
C SER A 510 -11.04 22.53 18.01
N TYR A 511 -11.85 23.37 17.37
CA TYR A 511 -13.13 23.82 17.94
C TYR A 511 -14.09 22.66 18.20
N ALA A 512 -14.27 21.78 17.20
CA ALA A 512 -15.22 20.67 17.27
C ALA A 512 -14.82 19.63 18.33
N ILE A 513 -13.54 19.26 18.41
CA ILE A 513 -13.08 18.31 19.43
C ILE A 513 -13.30 18.86 20.85
N ASP A 514 -13.06 20.15 21.06
CA ASP A 514 -13.25 20.80 22.36
C ASP A 514 -14.71 20.96 22.73
N ALA A 515 -15.57 21.33 21.78
CA ALA A 515 -17.01 21.41 21.99
C ALA A 515 -17.60 20.04 22.36
N VAL A 516 -17.25 19.00 21.61
CA VAL A 516 -17.72 17.63 21.82
C VAL A 516 -17.19 17.08 23.13
N SER A 517 -15.88 17.11 23.36
CA SER A 517 -15.26 16.56 24.58
C SER A 517 -15.73 17.28 25.85
N SER A 518 -15.81 18.61 25.83
CA SER A 518 -16.31 19.39 26.96
C SER A 518 -17.76 19.08 27.29
N TYR A 519 -18.58 18.82 26.27
CA TYR A 519 -20.00 18.55 26.49
C TYR A 519 -20.28 17.09 26.87
N ILE A 520 -19.90 16.14 26.01
CA ILE A 520 -20.32 14.74 26.17
C ILE A 520 -19.45 13.99 27.19
N LEU A 521 -18.15 14.31 27.27
CA LEU A 521 -17.23 13.67 28.21
C LEU A 521 -17.09 14.45 29.52
N ARG A 522 -17.51 15.73 29.54
CA ARG A 522 -17.29 16.66 30.65
C ARG A 522 -15.82 16.77 31.04
N ALA A 523 -14.96 16.71 30.03
CA ALA A 523 -13.52 16.85 30.17
C ALA A 523 -13.00 17.43 28.85
N PRO A 524 -12.58 18.70 28.78
CA PRO A 524 -12.09 19.27 27.53
C PRO A 524 -10.81 18.55 27.06
N TYR A 525 -10.67 18.36 25.75
CA TYR A 525 -9.42 17.90 25.13
C TYR A 525 -8.36 19.02 25.16
N ASN A 526 -8.79 20.26 24.93
CA ASN A 526 -8.00 21.51 24.81
C ASN A 526 -7.24 21.63 23.48
N GLY A 527 -7.82 21.16 22.38
CA GLY A 527 -7.26 21.26 21.04
C GLY A 527 -7.11 22.70 20.53
N LEU A 528 -7.89 23.65 21.05
CA LEU A 528 -7.75 25.09 20.73
C LEU A 528 -6.54 25.76 21.39
N GLU A 529 -6.01 25.17 22.46
CA GLU A 529 -4.82 25.70 23.16
C GLU A 529 -3.50 25.22 22.54
N GLU A 530 -3.55 24.20 21.68
CA GLU A 530 -2.38 23.66 21.01
C GLU A 530 -1.87 24.58 19.90
N GLN A 531 -0.55 24.75 19.81
CA GLN A 531 0.09 25.55 18.77
C GLN A 531 0.34 24.70 17.52
N GLY A 532 -0.02 25.20 16.34
CA GLY A 532 0.13 24.48 15.08
C GLY A 532 -0.98 23.45 14.81
N GLU A 533 -0.59 22.32 14.20
CA GLU A 533 -1.49 21.19 13.95
C GLU A 533 -1.92 20.55 15.27
N MET A 534 -3.22 20.33 15.44
CA MET A 534 -3.78 19.68 16.62
C MET A 534 -3.24 18.24 16.73
N SER A 535 -2.83 17.85 17.94
CA SER A 535 -2.24 16.56 18.26
C SER A 535 -3.12 15.36 17.92
N ALA A 536 -4.44 15.54 17.88
CA ALA A 536 -5.43 14.54 17.46
C ALA A 536 -5.69 14.51 15.94
N SER A 537 -5.19 15.47 15.15
CA SER A 537 -5.44 15.51 13.69
C SER A 537 -4.97 14.25 12.96
N PRO A 538 -3.78 13.69 13.22
CA PRO A 538 -3.36 12.43 12.57
C PRO A 538 -4.25 11.23 12.95
N PHE A 539 -4.74 11.16 14.19
CA PHE A 539 -5.74 10.18 14.61
C PHE A 539 -7.04 10.34 13.82
N VAL A 540 -7.53 11.57 13.65
CA VAL A 540 -8.72 11.85 12.82
C VAL A 540 -8.49 11.42 11.37
N ASP A 541 -7.37 11.83 10.77
CA ASP A 541 -7.04 11.52 9.38
C ASP A 541 -6.84 10.03 9.13
N TYR A 542 -6.39 9.27 10.14
CA TYR A 542 -6.33 7.81 10.09
C TYR A 542 -7.71 7.20 9.87
N PHE A 543 -8.70 7.54 10.71
CA PHE A 543 -10.06 7.02 10.57
C PHE A 543 -10.74 7.48 9.27
N VAL A 544 -10.51 8.73 8.85
CA VAL A 544 -10.96 9.21 7.53
C VAL A 544 -10.33 8.36 6.42
N SER A 545 -9.04 8.04 6.50
CA SER A 545 -8.34 7.23 5.50
C SER A 545 -8.79 5.77 5.50
N MET A 546 -9.18 5.21 6.65
CA MET A 546 -9.77 3.87 6.72
C MET A 546 -11.12 3.78 5.99
N SER A 547 -11.84 4.90 5.90
CA SER A 547 -13.15 5.00 5.24
C SER A 547 -13.09 4.71 3.72
N ARG A 548 -11.91 4.75 3.09
CA ARG A 548 -11.69 4.34 1.69
C ARG A 548 -11.93 2.84 1.44
N PHE A 549 -11.98 2.06 2.51
CA PHE A 549 -12.22 0.63 2.49
C PHE A 549 -13.61 0.23 2.99
N PHE A 550 -14.54 1.20 3.15
CA PHE A 550 -15.84 0.98 3.77
C PHE A 550 -16.62 -0.23 3.24
N HIS A 551 -16.58 -0.51 1.93
CA HIS A 551 -17.32 -1.62 1.33
C HIS A 551 -16.61 -2.99 1.43
N LEU A 552 -15.55 -3.11 2.24
CA LEU A 552 -14.93 -4.39 2.57
C LEU A 552 -15.62 -5.04 3.77
N SER A 553 -15.48 -6.36 3.90
CA SER A 553 -15.89 -7.08 5.10
C SER A 553 -14.83 -6.92 6.19
N GLN A 554 -15.24 -6.99 7.45
CA GLN A 554 -14.34 -6.85 8.61
C GLN A 554 -13.10 -7.77 8.53
N SER A 555 -13.27 -9.02 8.13
CA SER A 555 -12.14 -9.96 7.99
C SER A 555 -11.09 -9.51 6.99
N LYS A 556 -11.51 -8.88 5.89
CA LYS A 556 -10.60 -8.33 4.87
C LYS A 556 -9.90 -7.07 5.40
N MET A 557 -10.61 -6.27 6.19
CA MET A 557 -10.05 -5.09 6.83
C MET A 557 -8.95 -5.44 7.82
N HIS A 558 -9.17 -6.42 8.69
CA HIS A 558 -8.16 -6.86 9.65
C HIS A 558 -6.90 -7.38 8.96
N LEU A 559 -7.04 -8.01 7.79
CA LEU A 559 -5.90 -8.43 6.98
C LEU A 559 -5.14 -7.22 6.42
N ILE A 560 -5.86 -6.22 5.90
CA ILE A 560 -5.25 -4.98 5.38
C ILE A 560 -4.53 -4.22 6.48
N GLU A 561 -5.13 -4.05 7.65
CA GLU A 561 -4.53 -3.38 8.81
C GLU A 561 -3.22 -4.06 9.22
N ARG A 562 -3.25 -5.40 9.41
CA ARG A 562 -2.04 -6.17 9.75
C ARG A 562 -0.93 -6.03 8.70
N VAL A 563 -1.29 -6.01 7.42
CA VAL A 563 -0.32 -5.83 6.34
C VAL A 563 0.24 -4.41 6.38
N MET A 564 -0.62 -3.39 6.52
CA MET A 564 -0.22 -1.98 6.57
C MET A 564 0.71 -1.67 7.75
N ASP A 565 0.44 -2.22 8.92
CA ASP A 565 1.28 -2.05 10.13
C ASP A 565 2.71 -2.58 9.92
N VAL A 566 2.88 -3.57 9.05
CA VAL A 566 4.19 -4.16 8.75
C VAL A 566 4.92 -3.41 7.63
N ILE A 567 4.20 -3.01 6.57
CA ILE A 567 4.83 -2.45 5.36
C ILE A 567 5.04 -0.93 5.41
N ALA A 568 4.26 -0.20 6.22
CA ALA A 568 4.27 1.26 6.25
C ALA A 568 3.88 1.79 7.64
N PRO A 569 4.70 1.54 8.68
CA PRO A 569 4.41 2.05 10.02
C PRO A 569 4.41 3.59 10.02
N ASP A 570 3.30 4.20 10.48
CA ASP A 570 3.15 5.65 10.60
C ASP A 570 3.32 6.10 12.05
N ALA A 571 4.56 6.46 12.41
CA ALA A 571 4.90 6.92 13.75
C ALA A 571 4.11 8.16 14.19
N LYS A 572 3.67 9.03 13.26
CA LYS A 572 2.89 10.23 13.57
C LYS A 572 1.48 9.82 14.01
N THR A 573 0.85 8.92 13.26
CA THR A 573 -0.48 8.37 13.61
C THR A 573 -0.44 7.52 14.86
N THR A 574 0.59 6.68 15.06
CA THR A 574 0.75 5.92 16.31
C THR A 574 0.81 6.86 17.51
N LYS A 575 1.66 7.89 17.48
CA LYS A 575 1.79 8.87 18.56
C LYS A 575 0.48 9.63 18.81
N SER A 576 -0.20 10.07 17.76
CA SER A 576 -1.48 10.78 17.88
C SER A 576 -2.56 9.89 18.52
N THR A 577 -2.63 8.63 18.11
CA THR A 577 -3.55 7.64 18.68
C THR A 577 -3.25 7.39 20.16
N GLU A 578 -1.98 7.27 20.55
CA GLU A 578 -1.57 7.11 21.95
C GLU A 578 -1.97 8.31 22.82
N ILE A 579 -1.91 9.54 22.30
CA ILE A 579 -2.33 10.76 23.00
C ILE A 579 -3.85 10.71 23.27
N VAL A 580 -4.65 10.43 22.24
CA VAL A 580 -6.12 10.34 22.36
C VAL A 580 -6.51 9.20 23.30
N ASP A 581 -5.86 8.04 23.19
CA ASP A 581 -6.06 6.89 24.07
C ASP A 581 -5.78 7.21 25.53
N SER A 582 -4.66 7.90 25.79
CA SER A 582 -4.26 8.28 27.14
C SER A 582 -5.24 9.29 27.75
N TYR A 583 -5.69 10.26 26.95
CA TYR A 583 -6.74 11.20 27.33
C TYR A 583 -8.04 10.48 27.72
N LEU A 584 -8.55 9.60 26.85
CA LEU A 584 -9.82 8.89 27.09
C LEU A 584 -9.73 7.91 28.26
N LYS A 585 -8.62 7.17 28.39
CA LYS A 585 -8.40 6.25 29.52
C LYS A 585 -8.44 6.99 30.85
N ARG A 586 -7.76 8.14 30.94
CA ARG A 586 -7.75 9.00 32.13
C ARG A 586 -9.16 9.53 32.45
N THR A 587 -9.86 10.07 31.45
CA THR A 587 -11.22 10.58 31.63
C THR A 587 -12.19 9.50 32.10
N ILE A 588 -12.11 8.29 31.53
CA ILE A 588 -13.00 7.18 31.88
C ILE A 588 -12.66 6.62 33.26
N GLU A 589 -11.38 6.56 33.65
CA GLU A 589 -10.98 6.20 35.01
C GLU A 589 -11.59 7.16 36.05
N GLU A 590 -11.51 8.47 35.80
CA GLU A 590 -12.15 9.47 36.65
C GLU A 590 -13.66 9.23 36.77
N LYS A 591 -14.33 8.87 35.66
CA LYS A 591 -15.77 8.61 35.66
C LYS A 591 -16.14 7.33 36.42
N VAL A 592 -15.31 6.29 36.35
CA VAL A 592 -15.46 5.08 37.17
C VAL A 592 -15.38 5.45 38.65
N THR A 593 -14.35 6.18 39.07
CA THR A 593 -14.21 6.63 40.46
C THR A 593 -15.40 7.46 40.94
N LEU A 594 -15.92 8.38 40.11
CA LEU A 594 -17.10 9.18 40.46
C LEU A 594 -18.37 8.34 40.66
N LEU A 595 -18.55 7.27 39.88
CA LEU A 595 -19.67 6.35 40.01
C LEU A 595 -19.52 5.45 41.26
N GLU A 596 -18.32 4.91 41.51
CA GLU A 596 -18.02 4.10 42.69
C GLU A 596 -18.19 4.89 44.00
N ASP A 597 -17.76 6.15 44.01
CA ASP A 597 -17.91 7.07 45.13
C ASP A 597 -19.35 7.60 45.31
N ASN A 598 -20.29 7.21 44.45
CA ASN A 598 -21.66 7.77 44.38
C ASN A 598 -21.71 9.30 44.28
N LYS A 599 -20.70 9.92 43.67
CA LYS A 599 -20.60 11.38 43.51
C LYS A 599 -21.49 11.94 42.39
N GLY A 600 -22.10 11.05 41.60
CA GLY A 600 -23.04 11.38 40.54
C GLY A 600 -22.37 12.01 39.32
N ASP A 601 -22.43 11.34 38.18
CA ASP A 601 -22.09 11.91 36.88
C ASP A 601 -22.98 11.29 35.79
N ASP A 602 -23.45 12.13 34.87
CA ASP A 602 -24.31 11.73 33.76
C ASP A 602 -23.71 12.12 32.41
N SER A 603 -22.37 12.20 32.33
CA SER A 603 -21.65 12.24 31.07
C SER A 603 -21.92 10.99 30.22
N TYR A 604 -21.57 11.07 28.94
CA TYR A 604 -21.71 9.97 27.99
C TYR A 604 -21.04 8.67 28.48
N PRO A 605 -19.77 8.66 28.91
CA PRO A 605 -19.15 7.44 29.46
C PRO A 605 -19.85 6.96 30.73
N SER A 606 -20.23 7.84 31.66
CA SER A 606 -20.89 7.45 32.91
C SER A 606 -22.26 6.80 32.67
N ARG A 607 -23.04 7.30 31.71
CA ARG A 607 -24.31 6.71 31.28
C ARG A 607 -24.16 5.31 30.69
N LEU A 608 -23.04 5.04 30.00
CA LEU A 608 -22.74 3.71 29.47
C LEU A 608 -22.20 2.76 30.56
N LEU A 609 -21.33 3.26 31.44
CA LEU A 609 -20.82 2.51 32.60
C LEU A 609 -21.97 2.10 33.53
N ALA A 610 -22.91 3.01 33.81
CA ALA A 610 -24.09 2.73 34.64
C ALA A 610 -25.05 1.70 34.01
N LEU A 611 -25.02 1.53 32.68
CA LEU A 611 -25.72 0.44 31.99
C LEU A 611 -24.98 -0.91 32.08
N GLY A 612 -23.80 -0.97 32.69
CA GLY A 612 -22.96 -2.16 32.76
C GLY A 612 -22.17 -2.43 31.48
N VAL A 613 -21.94 -1.43 30.63
CA VAL A 613 -21.05 -1.58 29.47
C VAL A 613 -19.60 -1.68 29.97
N PRO A 614 -18.82 -2.72 29.59
CA PRO A 614 -17.43 -2.86 30.00
C PRO A 614 -16.58 -1.65 29.60
N LYS A 615 -15.60 -1.31 30.45
CA LYS A 615 -14.75 -0.12 30.32
C LYS A 615 -14.08 -0.01 28.94
N GLU A 616 -13.56 -1.11 28.43
CA GLU A 616 -12.88 -1.18 27.12
C GLU A 616 -13.83 -0.81 25.98
N LYS A 617 -15.10 -1.23 26.08
CA LYS A 617 -16.14 -0.87 25.11
C LYS A 617 -16.61 0.57 25.27
N VAL A 618 -16.61 1.11 26.49
CA VAL A 618 -16.88 2.54 26.73
C VAL A 618 -15.77 3.41 26.13
N ILE A 619 -14.50 2.99 26.23
CA ILE A 619 -13.38 3.67 25.57
C ILE A 619 -13.60 3.70 24.05
N ALA A 620 -13.90 2.55 23.42
CA ALA A 620 -14.18 2.48 21.98
C ALA A 620 -15.37 3.36 21.55
N GLU A 621 -16.46 3.38 22.33
CA GLU A 621 -17.62 4.25 22.07
C GLU A 621 -17.27 5.75 22.20
N CYS A 622 -16.41 6.12 23.16
CA CYS A 622 -15.97 7.51 23.31
C CYS A 622 -14.99 7.92 22.20
N LYS A 623 -14.10 7.02 21.76
CA LYS A 623 -13.25 7.24 20.58
C LYS A 623 -14.07 7.54 19.34
N ASP A 624 -15.11 6.74 19.07
CA ASP A 624 -16.03 6.94 17.94
C ASP A 624 -16.75 8.29 18.03
N ALA A 625 -17.29 8.62 19.20
CA ALA A 625 -17.99 9.89 19.40
C ALA A 625 -17.07 11.11 19.24
N VAL A 626 -15.84 11.05 19.74
CA VAL A 626 -14.82 12.12 19.59
C VAL A 626 -14.40 12.25 18.14
N PHE A 627 -14.07 11.15 17.45
CA PHE A 627 -13.74 11.17 16.03
C PHE A 627 -14.86 11.75 15.18
N ALA A 628 -16.07 11.20 15.30
CA ALA A 628 -17.22 11.58 14.48
C ALA A 628 -17.61 13.05 14.69
N GLY A 629 -17.59 13.52 15.94
CA GLY A 629 -17.86 14.92 16.29
C GLY A 629 -16.80 15.90 15.79
N THR A 630 -15.53 15.47 15.73
CA THR A 630 -14.40 16.33 15.32
C THR A 630 -14.36 16.53 13.81
N ASP A 631 -14.31 15.43 13.04
CA ASP A 631 -14.08 15.48 11.60
C ASP A 631 -15.26 16.14 10.86
N SER A 632 -16.48 15.68 11.14
CA SER A 632 -17.67 16.11 10.40
C SER A 632 -18.04 17.57 10.68
N THR A 633 -18.05 17.99 11.94
CA THR A 633 -18.32 19.38 12.31
C THR A 633 -17.19 20.29 11.83
N GLY A 634 -15.93 19.87 11.98
CA GLY A 634 -14.76 20.63 11.50
C GLY A 634 -14.81 20.87 10.00
N ASN A 635 -15.09 19.85 9.19
CA ASN A 635 -15.21 19.96 7.73
C ASN A 635 -16.37 20.88 7.32
N ASN A 636 -17.54 20.73 7.97
CA ASN A 636 -18.70 21.60 7.72
C ASN A 636 -18.39 23.07 8.04
N LEU A 637 -17.80 23.35 9.20
CA LEU A 637 -17.49 24.71 9.64
C LEU A 637 -16.39 25.35 8.78
N ALA A 638 -15.34 24.61 8.44
CA ALA A 638 -14.31 25.09 7.54
C ALA A 638 -14.88 25.41 6.15
N THR A 639 -15.80 24.58 5.64
CA THR A 639 -16.52 24.82 4.38
C THR A 639 -17.38 26.10 4.46
N ILE A 640 -18.10 26.32 5.57
CA ILE A 640 -18.88 27.56 5.78
C ILE A 640 -17.96 28.78 5.71
N ILE A 641 -16.87 28.77 6.48
CA ILE A 641 -15.92 29.90 6.53
C ILE A 641 -15.33 30.16 5.13
N TRP A 642 -14.90 29.11 4.43
CA TRP A 642 -14.35 29.22 3.09
C TRP A 642 -15.33 29.87 2.11
N TYR A 643 -16.61 29.43 2.07
CA TYR A 643 -17.61 30.03 1.19
C TYR A 643 -17.93 31.49 1.54
N LEU A 644 -17.95 31.84 2.83
CA LEU A 644 -18.16 33.22 3.26
C LEU A 644 -16.99 34.13 2.83
N VAL A 645 -15.76 33.63 2.83
CA VAL A 645 -14.60 34.37 2.31
C VAL A 645 -14.65 34.45 0.78
N ALA A 646 -14.93 33.35 0.10
CA ALA A 646 -14.98 33.29 -1.36
C ALA A 646 -16.16 34.10 -1.96
N GLN A 647 -17.21 34.36 -1.18
CA GLN A 647 -18.41 35.07 -1.62
C GLN A 647 -18.76 36.23 -0.67
N PRO A 648 -18.08 37.39 -0.83
CA PRO A 648 -18.26 38.54 0.06
C PRO A 648 -19.69 39.10 0.11
N ASP A 649 -20.47 38.93 -0.98
CA ASP A 649 -21.89 39.29 -1.03
C ASP A 649 -22.71 38.45 -0.05
N LYS A 650 -22.45 37.14 0.02
CA LYS A 650 -23.11 36.24 0.96
C LYS A 650 -22.70 36.54 2.39
N TYR A 651 -21.42 36.83 2.63
CA TYR A 651 -20.95 37.31 3.93
C TYR A 651 -21.65 38.60 4.36
N ALA A 652 -21.70 39.62 3.49
CA ALA A 652 -22.30 40.90 3.80
C ALA A 652 -23.79 40.77 4.16
N GLN A 653 -24.53 39.92 3.44
CA GLN A 653 -25.93 39.65 3.75
C GLN A 653 -26.11 38.94 5.10
N LEU A 654 -25.24 37.97 5.43
CA LEU A 654 -25.27 37.29 6.72
C LEU A 654 -24.89 38.24 7.87
N ALA A 655 -23.86 39.06 7.69
CA ALA A 655 -23.44 40.08 8.65
C ALA A 655 -24.56 41.08 8.91
N ALA A 656 -25.28 41.51 7.87
CA ALA A 656 -26.44 42.39 8.01
C ALA A 656 -27.58 41.74 8.80
N GLU A 657 -27.93 40.47 8.54
CA GLU A 657 -28.96 39.75 9.31
C GLU A 657 -28.57 39.63 10.80
N LEU A 658 -27.33 39.23 11.07
CA LEU A 658 -26.82 39.08 12.44
C LEU A 658 -26.76 40.43 13.18
N HIS A 659 -26.33 41.50 12.50
CA HIS A 659 -26.32 42.84 13.07
C HIS A 659 -27.74 43.33 13.39
N ALA A 660 -28.67 43.19 12.45
CA ALA A 660 -30.07 43.57 12.64
C ALA A 660 -30.71 42.81 13.81
N ASN A 661 -30.39 41.53 13.98
CA ASN A 661 -30.86 40.76 15.13
C ASN A 661 -30.25 41.24 16.45
N ALA A 662 -28.96 41.59 16.46
CA ALA A 662 -28.25 42.04 17.66
C ALA A 662 -28.74 43.40 18.18
N ILE A 663 -29.13 44.32 17.29
CA ILE A 663 -29.67 45.64 17.67
C ILE A 663 -31.18 45.63 17.89
N SER A 664 -31.87 44.52 17.60
CA SER A 664 -33.30 44.39 17.82
C SER A 664 -33.62 44.49 19.32
N PRO A 665 -34.68 45.21 19.73
CA PRO A 665 -35.12 45.22 21.13
C PRO A 665 -35.63 43.84 21.61
N ALA A 666 -35.94 42.95 20.67
CA ALA A 666 -36.27 41.55 20.93
C ALA A 666 -35.47 40.65 19.99
N PRO A 667 -34.18 40.38 20.30
CA PRO A 667 -33.35 39.48 19.51
C PRO A 667 -33.96 38.09 19.45
N LYS A 668 -34.00 37.50 18.26
CA LYS A 668 -34.42 36.11 18.06
C LYS A 668 -33.25 35.16 18.35
N ASP A 669 -33.58 33.90 18.64
CA ASP A 669 -32.59 32.83 18.70
C ASP A 669 -31.88 32.71 17.35
N ILE A 670 -30.54 32.60 17.36
CA ILE A 670 -29.73 32.51 16.13
C ILE A 670 -30.14 31.34 15.23
N GLN A 671 -30.63 30.25 15.79
CA GLN A 671 -31.11 29.08 15.02
C GLN A 671 -32.44 29.33 14.31
N SER A 672 -33.10 30.44 14.59
CA SER A 672 -34.33 30.88 13.91
C SER A 672 -34.08 31.93 12.83
N LEU A 673 -32.83 32.38 12.65
CA LEU A 673 -32.47 33.36 11.64
C LEU A 673 -32.43 32.69 10.26
N PRO A 674 -33.27 33.14 9.31
CA PRO A 674 -33.50 32.40 8.07
C PRO A 674 -32.26 32.36 7.17
N TYR A 675 -31.50 33.45 7.05
CA TYR A 675 -30.34 33.48 6.16
C TYR A 675 -29.13 32.73 6.75
N LEU A 676 -28.86 32.86 8.05
CA LEU A 676 -27.88 32.01 8.76
C LEU A 676 -28.22 30.52 8.63
N THR A 677 -29.49 30.16 8.79
CA THR A 677 -29.98 28.80 8.56
C THR A 677 -29.71 28.36 7.12
N GLY A 678 -29.93 29.23 6.15
CA GLY A 678 -29.67 28.97 4.74
C GLY A 678 -28.19 28.78 4.44
N VAL A 679 -27.31 29.61 5.00
CA VAL A 679 -25.85 29.50 4.88
C VAL A 679 -25.37 28.15 5.40
N ILE A 680 -25.79 27.78 6.61
CA ILE A 680 -25.41 26.51 7.22
C ILE A 680 -25.94 25.34 6.38
N LYS A 681 -27.23 25.30 6.06
CA LYS A 681 -27.80 24.18 5.30
C LYS A 681 -27.19 24.04 3.91
N GLU A 682 -26.91 25.15 3.22
CA GLU A 682 -26.27 25.10 1.91
C GLU A 682 -24.82 24.62 2.01
N ALA A 683 -24.09 25.01 3.05
CA ALA A 683 -22.75 24.50 3.29
C ALA A 683 -22.77 23.00 3.61
N LEU A 684 -23.68 22.50 4.46
CA LEU A 684 -23.83 21.05 4.70
C LEU A 684 -24.21 20.28 3.44
N ARG A 685 -24.94 20.93 2.50
CA ARG A 685 -25.29 20.33 1.22
C ARG A 685 -24.05 20.10 0.36
N LEU A 686 -23.12 21.07 0.34
CA LEU A 686 -21.92 21.09 -0.51
C LEU A 686 -20.67 20.47 0.11
N SER A 687 -20.47 20.59 1.43
CA SER A 687 -19.34 19.98 2.14
C SER A 687 -19.34 18.46 1.98
N MET A 688 -20.55 17.88 2.01
CA MET A 688 -20.79 16.45 1.89
C MET A 688 -19.86 15.63 2.80
N ALA A 689 -19.70 16.05 4.07
CA ALA A 689 -18.81 15.42 5.04
C ALA A 689 -18.94 13.88 5.05
N ILE A 690 -20.16 13.38 4.86
CA ILE A 690 -20.44 11.99 4.46
C ILE A 690 -21.09 12.00 3.06
N SER A 691 -20.27 11.81 2.02
CA SER A 691 -20.72 11.99 0.62
C SER A 691 -21.37 10.74 0.03
N THR A 692 -20.95 9.57 0.49
CA THR A 692 -21.24 8.27 -0.13
C THR A 692 -22.59 7.68 0.29
N ARG A 693 -22.98 6.56 -0.32
CA ARG A 693 -24.25 5.88 -0.01
C ARG A 693 -24.28 5.35 1.42
N LEU A 694 -25.46 5.35 2.04
CA LEU A 694 -25.69 4.70 3.35
C LEU A 694 -26.26 3.29 3.13
N PRO A 695 -25.46 2.21 3.16
CA PRO A 695 -25.91 0.90 2.69
C PRO A 695 -26.88 0.23 3.67
N ARG A 696 -27.91 -0.42 3.14
CA ARG A 696 -28.94 -1.15 3.86
C ARG A 696 -29.25 -2.47 3.17
N VAL A 697 -29.66 -3.46 3.94
CA VAL A 697 -29.99 -4.79 3.41
C VAL A 697 -31.49 -4.90 3.19
N VAL A 698 -31.90 -5.22 1.97
CA VAL A 698 -33.30 -5.48 1.62
C VAL A 698 -33.83 -6.64 2.49
N PRO A 699 -34.97 -6.47 3.18
CA PRO A 699 -35.50 -7.46 4.11
C PRO A 699 -36.09 -8.69 3.40
N ALA A 700 -36.51 -9.67 4.19
CA ALA A 700 -37.22 -10.83 3.70
C ALA A 700 -38.48 -10.44 2.91
N GLY A 701 -38.67 -11.09 1.76
CA GLY A 701 -39.75 -10.79 0.82
C GLY A 701 -39.40 -9.75 -0.27
N GLY A 702 -38.19 -9.20 -0.26
CA GLY A 702 -37.71 -8.27 -1.28
C GLY A 702 -38.27 -6.84 -1.12
N PHE A 703 -37.88 -5.98 -2.06
CA PHE A 703 -38.27 -4.57 -2.11
C PHE A 703 -38.60 -4.16 -3.54
N GLN A 704 -39.78 -3.60 -3.73
CA GLN A 704 -40.24 -3.06 -5.01
C GLN A 704 -40.07 -1.55 -5.00
N HIS A 705 -39.24 -1.00 -5.91
CA HIS A 705 -39.13 0.45 -6.14
C HIS A 705 -39.49 0.78 -7.59
N GLY A 706 -40.60 1.49 -7.80
CA GLY A 706 -41.17 1.69 -9.12
C GLY A 706 -41.42 0.36 -9.84
N ASN A 707 -40.85 0.19 -11.03
CA ASN A 707 -40.95 -1.05 -11.81
C ASN A 707 -39.84 -2.07 -11.54
N THR A 708 -38.93 -1.77 -10.60
CA THR A 708 -37.76 -2.62 -10.30
C THR A 708 -37.95 -3.37 -9.00
N TYR A 709 -37.99 -4.70 -9.10
CA TYR A 709 -37.93 -5.59 -7.94
C TYR A 709 -36.47 -5.84 -7.54
N LEU A 710 -36.16 -5.68 -6.25
CA LEU A 710 -34.88 -6.00 -5.64
C LEU A 710 -35.10 -7.16 -4.64
N PRO A 711 -34.42 -8.30 -4.80
CA PRO A 711 -34.62 -9.45 -3.94
C PRO A 711 -34.06 -9.19 -2.52
N GLU A 712 -34.51 -10.02 -1.58
CA GLU A 712 -33.93 -10.13 -0.23
C GLU A 712 -32.40 -10.19 -0.26
N ALA A 713 -31.76 -9.64 0.77
CA ALA A 713 -30.31 -9.59 0.95
C ALA A 713 -29.54 -8.70 -0.06
N THR A 714 -30.22 -8.05 -1.01
CA THR A 714 -29.60 -6.98 -1.83
C THR A 714 -29.18 -5.82 -0.94
N VAL A 715 -27.98 -5.29 -1.15
CA VAL A 715 -27.48 -4.09 -0.48
C VAL A 715 -27.85 -2.86 -1.31
N VAL A 716 -28.75 -2.04 -0.78
CA VAL A 716 -29.25 -0.82 -1.40
C VAL A 716 -28.80 0.42 -0.63
N GLY A 717 -28.73 1.56 -1.29
CA GLY A 717 -28.54 2.83 -0.60
C GLY A 717 -28.60 4.03 -1.52
N LEU A 718 -28.85 5.18 -0.90
CA LEU A 718 -28.76 6.50 -1.50
C LEU A 718 -27.59 7.26 -0.87
N SER A 719 -26.97 8.12 -1.65
CA SER A 719 -25.87 8.98 -1.22
C SER A 719 -26.33 10.43 -1.09
N ALA A 720 -25.69 11.17 -0.19
CA ALA A 720 -25.87 12.61 -0.12
C ALA A 720 -25.42 13.25 -1.43
N TYR A 721 -24.32 12.78 -2.03
CA TYR A 721 -23.77 13.34 -3.27
C TYR A 721 -24.80 13.36 -4.42
N GLN A 722 -25.40 12.21 -4.76
CA GLN A 722 -26.37 12.13 -5.85
C GLN A 722 -27.62 12.98 -5.57
N LEU A 723 -28.11 12.99 -4.33
CA LEU A 723 -29.33 13.71 -3.97
C LEU A 723 -29.11 15.22 -3.88
N HIS A 724 -28.07 15.64 -3.18
CA HIS A 724 -27.75 17.04 -2.94
C HIS A 724 -27.29 17.76 -4.20
N LEU A 725 -26.71 17.05 -5.17
CA LEU A 725 -26.27 17.61 -6.44
C LEU A 725 -27.24 17.36 -7.60
N ASN A 726 -28.44 16.84 -7.31
CA ASN A 726 -29.45 16.60 -8.34
C ASN A 726 -30.02 17.94 -8.89
N PRO A 727 -29.78 18.30 -10.16
CA PRO A 727 -30.24 19.56 -10.73
C PRO A 727 -31.77 19.67 -10.83
N ALA A 728 -32.50 18.55 -10.81
CA ALA A 728 -33.96 18.53 -10.82
C ALA A 728 -34.59 18.92 -9.48
N VAL A 729 -33.80 18.87 -8.39
CA VAL A 729 -34.20 19.22 -7.02
C VAL A 729 -33.51 20.51 -6.57
N TYR A 730 -32.23 20.67 -6.91
CA TYR A 730 -31.41 21.84 -6.58
C TYR A 730 -30.91 22.51 -7.87
N PRO A 731 -31.64 23.52 -8.41
CA PRO A 731 -31.15 24.29 -9.55
C PRO A 731 -29.78 24.92 -9.25
N ASN A 732 -28.88 24.86 -10.23
CA ASN A 732 -27.45 25.19 -10.08
C ASN A 732 -26.83 24.47 -8.87
N PRO A 733 -26.79 23.11 -8.88
CA PRO A 733 -26.50 22.32 -7.68
C PRO A 733 -25.08 22.53 -7.13
N HIS A 734 -24.13 22.96 -7.94
CA HIS A 734 -22.75 23.19 -7.48
C HIS A 734 -22.53 24.61 -6.91
N ALA A 735 -23.49 25.52 -7.11
CA ALA A 735 -23.38 26.89 -6.59
C ALA A 735 -23.80 26.95 -5.11
N PHE A 736 -23.06 27.71 -4.31
CA PHE A 736 -23.43 28.04 -2.94
C PHE A 736 -24.50 29.14 -2.95
N LEU A 737 -25.76 28.74 -2.80
CA LEU A 737 -26.92 29.64 -2.85
C LEU A 737 -27.78 29.53 -1.57
N PRO A 738 -27.39 30.18 -0.46
CA PRO A 738 -28.16 30.19 0.79
C PRO A 738 -29.63 30.57 0.63
N GLU A 739 -29.95 31.44 -0.32
CA GLU A 739 -31.30 31.95 -0.59
C GLU A 739 -32.30 30.85 -0.92
N ARG A 740 -31.84 29.70 -1.44
CA ARG A 740 -32.72 28.57 -1.76
C ARG A 740 -33.45 28.02 -0.53
N TRP A 741 -32.90 28.24 0.67
CA TRP A 741 -33.47 27.78 1.93
C TRP A 741 -34.38 28.81 2.58
N VAL A 742 -34.24 30.08 2.22
CA VAL A 742 -35.08 31.18 2.73
C VAL A 742 -36.44 31.18 2.03
N ASN A 743 -36.44 30.95 0.72
CA ASN A 743 -37.62 31.05 -0.15
C ASN A 743 -38.09 29.70 -0.71
N SER A 744 -37.80 28.61 0.01
CA SER A 744 -38.09 27.25 -0.45
C SER A 744 -39.59 27.04 -0.67
N SER A 745 -39.95 26.60 -1.88
CA SER A 745 -41.32 26.19 -2.25
C SER A 745 -41.39 24.73 -2.75
N ASP A 746 -40.24 24.07 -2.89
CA ASP A 746 -40.15 22.69 -3.37
C ASP A 746 -39.81 21.75 -2.22
N ASP A 747 -40.82 21.02 -1.75
CA ASP A 747 -40.69 20.05 -0.64
C ASP A 747 -39.64 18.96 -0.91
N ARG A 748 -39.34 18.68 -2.19
CA ARG A 748 -38.31 17.70 -2.59
C ARG A 748 -36.93 18.10 -2.07
N MET A 749 -36.64 19.39 -1.99
CA MET A 749 -35.38 19.89 -1.43
C MET A 749 -35.22 19.50 0.04
N HIS A 750 -36.29 19.51 0.83
CA HIS A 750 -36.24 19.13 2.25
C HIS A 750 -36.26 17.61 2.44
N ARG A 751 -36.97 16.89 1.56
CA ARG A 751 -36.95 15.43 1.50
C ARG A 751 -35.52 14.92 1.26
N ASP A 752 -34.86 15.44 0.23
CA ASP A 752 -33.57 14.96 -0.26
C ASP A 752 -32.37 15.48 0.54
N PHE A 753 -32.57 16.50 1.37
CA PHE A 753 -31.56 16.97 2.31
C PHE A 753 -31.30 15.93 3.41
N MET A 754 -30.17 15.24 3.32
CA MET A 754 -29.78 14.15 4.21
C MET A 754 -28.34 14.24 4.78
N PRO A 755 -27.82 15.42 5.18
CA PRO A 755 -26.46 15.51 5.72
C PRO A 755 -26.26 14.73 7.04
N PHE A 756 -27.36 14.40 7.73
CA PHE A 756 -27.38 13.61 8.96
C PHE A 756 -27.97 12.21 8.77
N GLY A 757 -28.13 11.75 7.53
CA GLY A 757 -28.90 10.55 7.20
C GLY A 757 -30.39 10.71 7.50
N LYS A 758 -31.13 9.58 7.50
CA LYS A 758 -32.58 9.54 7.75
C LYS A 758 -32.96 8.36 8.67
N GLY A 759 -34.13 8.49 9.30
CA GLY A 759 -34.79 7.43 10.08
C GLY A 759 -34.09 7.04 11.38
N ALA A 760 -34.33 5.81 11.84
CA ALA A 760 -33.90 5.33 13.17
C ALA A 760 -32.37 5.24 13.35
N ARG A 761 -31.63 5.33 12.25
CA ARG A 761 -30.16 5.31 12.19
C ARG A 761 -29.55 6.65 11.79
N ALA A 762 -30.34 7.73 11.75
CA ALA A 762 -29.82 9.09 11.54
C ALA A 762 -28.85 9.51 12.67
N CYS A 763 -28.03 10.52 12.40
CA CYS A 763 -27.07 11.07 13.35
C CYS A 763 -27.76 11.41 14.68
N ILE A 764 -27.29 10.80 15.75
CA ILE A 764 -27.81 11.04 17.10
C ILE A 764 -27.50 12.48 17.56
N ALA A 765 -26.33 12.99 17.18
CA ALA A 765 -25.81 14.29 17.60
C ALA A 765 -26.24 15.46 16.71
N ARG A 766 -27.27 15.29 15.85
CA ARG A 766 -27.73 16.33 14.91
C ARG A 766 -27.97 17.68 15.58
N ASN A 767 -28.64 17.70 16.74
CA ASN A 767 -28.96 18.96 17.42
C ASN A 767 -27.71 19.64 17.98
N LEU A 768 -26.74 18.85 18.48
CA LEU A 768 -25.46 19.35 18.96
C LEU A 768 -24.64 19.94 17.81
N ALA A 769 -24.46 19.17 16.73
CA ALA A 769 -23.71 19.62 15.55
C ALA A 769 -24.32 20.89 14.92
N MET A 770 -25.65 20.97 14.81
CA MET A 770 -26.30 22.18 14.32
C MET A 770 -26.01 23.37 15.25
N LEU A 771 -26.15 23.20 16.57
CA LEU A 771 -25.88 24.26 17.54
C LEU A 771 -24.43 24.73 17.47
N GLU A 772 -23.47 23.81 17.35
CA GLU A 772 -22.05 24.13 17.12
C GLU A 772 -21.87 25.00 15.87
N LEU A 773 -22.42 24.59 14.72
CA LEU A 773 -22.32 25.35 13.47
C LEU A 773 -22.99 26.72 13.56
N TYR A 774 -24.16 26.84 14.21
CA TYR A 774 -24.82 28.13 14.42
C TYR A 774 -23.99 29.08 15.27
N VAL A 775 -23.50 28.60 16.43
CA VAL A 775 -22.73 29.41 17.38
C VAL A 775 -21.40 29.83 16.77
N ALA A 776 -20.65 28.90 16.18
CA ALA A 776 -19.36 29.19 15.58
C ALA A 776 -19.48 30.15 14.38
N THR A 777 -20.43 29.91 13.48
CA THR A 777 -20.65 30.80 12.31
C THR A 777 -21.04 32.21 12.75
N ALA A 778 -21.98 32.32 13.69
CA ALA A 778 -22.39 33.62 14.23
C ALA A 778 -21.22 34.34 14.91
N ALA A 779 -20.44 33.64 15.74
CA ALA A 779 -19.28 34.22 16.42
C ALA A 779 -18.23 34.73 15.44
N VAL A 780 -17.88 33.96 14.41
CA VAL A 780 -16.93 34.37 13.37
C VAL A 780 -17.39 35.63 12.66
N VAL A 781 -18.64 35.69 12.20
CA VAL A 781 -19.17 36.86 11.49
C VAL A 781 -19.30 38.08 12.41
N GLN A 782 -19.81 37.92 13.63
CA GLN A 782 -19.97 39.02 14.59
C GLN A 782 -18.64 39.59 15.08
N SER A 783 -17.59 38.76 15.14
CA SER A 783 -16.24 39.20 15.50
C SER A 783 -15.58 40.09 14.44
N LYS A 784 -16.10 40.06 13.20
CA LYS A 784 -15.54 40.73 12.03
C LYS A 784 -14.11 40.31 11.69
N VAL A 785 -13.65 39.16 12.18
CA VAL A 785 -12.32 38.62 11.82
C VAL A 785 -12.17 38.36 10.31
N LEU A 786 -13.29 38.25 9.60
CA LEU A 786 -13.33 38.14 8.14
C LEU A 786 -13.42 39.49 7.39
N GLU A 787 -13.62 40.62 8.09
CA GLU A 787 -13.58 41.97 7.50
C GLU A 787 -12.12 42.44 7.47
N PHE A 788 -11.49 42.43 6.29
CA PHE A 788 -10.11 42.89 6.13
C PHE A 788 -9.97 43.86 4.96
N GLU A 789 -9.47 45.07 5.24
CA GLU A 789 -9.36 46.16 4.25
C GLU A 789 -8.43 45.82 3.07
N GLY A 790 -7.40 44.99 3.29
CA GLY A 790 -6.50 44.50 2.22
C GLY A 790 -7.05 43.34 1.39
N GLY A 791 -8.30 42.93 1.62
CA GLY A 791 -8.99 41.84 0.92
C GLY A 791 -8.57 40.44 1.39
N LEU A 792 -9.31 39.87 2.34
CA LEU A 792 -9.18 38.47 2.75
C LEU A 792 -9.43 37.54 1.55
N LYS A 793 -8.59 36.51 1.38
CA LYS A 793 -8.70 35.57 0.25
C LYS A 793 -8.62 34.13 0.74
N THR A 794 -9.30 33.25 0.00
CA THR A 794 -9.01 31.82 0.04
C THR A 794 -7.70 31.55 -0.70
N VAL A 795 -6.91 30.59 -0.25
CA VAL A 795 -5.66 30.22 -0.92
C VAL A 795 -5.93 29.41 -2.20
N ALA A 796 -6.99 28.60 -2.18
CA ALA A 796 -7.47 27.84 -3.33
C ALA A 796 -8.83 28.35 -3.84
N ASP A 797 -9.07 28.19 -5.13
CA ASP A 797 -10.32 28.62 -5.80
C ASP A 797 -11.51 27.67 -5.54
N SER A 798 -11.25 26.45 -5.06
CA SER A 798 -12.28 25.47 -4.69
C SER A 798 -11.80 24.51 -3.61
N ILE A 799 -12.73 23.98 -2.81
CA ILE A 799 -12.47 22.82 -1.94
C ILE A 799 -12.65 21.54 -2.75
N GLU A 800 -11.57 20.81 -2.98
CA GLU A 800 -11.63 19.47 -3.57
C GLU A 800 -11.58 18.40 -2.49
N SER A 801 -12.45 17.40 -2.58
CA SER A 801 -12.52 16.28 -1.64
C SER A 801 -12.37 14.94 -2.34
N LEU A 802 -11.66 14.00 -1.72
CA LEU A 802 -11.73 12.58 -2.03
C LEU A 802 -13.06 12.04 -1.53
N GLU A 803 -13.77 11.35 -2.41
CA GLU A 803 -15.13 10.84 -2.21
C GLU A 803 -15.14 9.53 -1.41
N TRP A 804 -14.41 9.50 -0.30
CA TRP A 804 -14.46 8.40 0.67
C TRP A 804 -15.71 8.51 1.55
N PHE A 805 -15.98 7.49 2.38
CA PHE A 805 -17.18 7.51 3.23
C PHE A 805 -17.17 8.74 4.15
N ASN A 806 -16.04 9.04 4.78
CA ASN A 806 -15.73 10.37 5.31
C ASN A 806 -14.98 11.15 4.23
N ALA A 807 -15.56 12.24 3.73
CA ALA A 807 -14.93 13.03 2.69
C ALA A 807 -13.61 13.64 3.19
N ARG A 808 -12.52 13.45 2.44
CA ARG A 808 -11.20 13.99 2.78
C ARG A 808 -10.84 15.15 1.87
N VAL A 809 -10.59 16.32 2.43
CA VAL A 809 -10.07 17.47 1.67
C VAL A 809 -8.71 17.09 1.06
N LYS A 810 -8.55 17.26 -0.25
CA LYS A 810 -7.27 17.03 -0.93
C LYS A 810 -6.24 18.04 -0.43
N GLY A 811 -5.02 17.58 -0.17
CA GLY A 811 -3.97 18.39 0.47
C GLY A 811 -4.10 18.48 2.00
N GLY A 812 -5.25 18.09 2.58
CA GLY A 812 -5.44 18.01 4.03
C GLY A 812 -5.60 19.34 4.76
N VAL A 813 -5.71 20.45 4.03
CA VAL A 813 -5.81 21.81 4.58
C VAL A 813 -6.89 22.60 3.84
N ILE A 814 -7.52 23.55 4.53
CA ILE A 814 -8.32 24.61 3.90
C ILE A 814 -7.76 25.91 4.44
N GLU A 815 -7.19 26.75 3.58
CA GLU A 815 -6.44 27.93 4.02
C GLU A 815 -7.08 29.24 3.55
N ILE A 816 -7.05 30.23 4.44
CA ILE A 816 -7.34 31.64 4.15
C ILE A 816 -6.15 32.50 4.54
N VAL A 817 -6.00 33.65 3.89
CA VAL A 817 -4.88 34.56 4.12
C VAL A 817 -5.34 36.02 4.13
N TRP A 818 -4.85 36.79 5.09
CA TRP A 818 -4.98 38.24 5.19
C TRP A 818 -3.75 38.89 4.55
N PRO A 819 -3.81 39.35 3.29
CA PRO A 819 -2.63 39.86 2.59
C PRO A 819 -2.02 41.07 3.31
N ALA A 820 -0.72 41.29 3.19
CA ALA A 820 -0.13 42.56 3.60
C ALA A 820 -0.70 43.68 2.69
N ALA A 821 -1.05 44.82 3.30
CA ALA A 821 -1.61 45.98 2.61
C ALA A 821 -0.64 46.63 1.62
#